data_AF-A0A286UHP2-F1
#
_entry.id   AF-A0A286UHP2-F1
#
_cell.length_a   1.000
_cell.length_b   1.000
_cell.length_c   1.000
_cell.angle_alpha   90.00
_cell.angle_beta   90.00
_cell.angle_gamma   90.00
#
_symmetry.space_group_name_H-M   'P 1'
#
loop_
_entity.id
_entity.type
_entity.pdbx_description
1 polymer ?
#
loop_
_entity_poly.entity_id
_entity_poly.type
_entity_poly.pdbx_seq_one_letter_code
_entity_poly.pdbx_strand_id
1 'polypeptide(L)'
;MADLPEPPSLYGYTPTTSVCLTFIIVFAVSAIVHGCEAVHWKLWWFLGLACTSAVLEVIGWLGRLWSSFAPAHLMPYIIQTVATVIAPTPLLASNFLILGMLIRHLGEQYSRLSPKLYSIVFTSADAIALLIQAFGGAKASGAVSNHEDPEPGAHIMLIGIVIQMIAITFYVILAGEFFIRFQLNKPVRMESYVHLDIKKKTLGKKMKWMVVGLSFSTVVIFIRTVYRTIELVNGFTGIIIRTQILFNILDGLMIVLASYCLNFLHPGYLLADVIEAERKAKSVEKMRKKGLPVSRIDREGWHELKEENATKYDTTSEYAPSPMPGKVQVQTTGHKLDPSLYLPLPEETAFLKSQVGIEDEEELKSHIFAVQKEAWEVRRYPLTLKSITRSDVLKYHIRILGIPKVMDYMCIKSFGFLTLKISHLPQYEALLALGRDRPRAIFLDFACCFGNDLRKAVADGYPIENVIASDIQKEFWDLGHKLYRSTPEIFPVPFIPGDIFDPTHIASTPPYYSPPTTQIPADLSTLNSLIPLQGHVSAIHVSAFFHLFNKEEQISAARALASLLSPIPGSMIFGTHSSLEVSGERLIQVRKENMWCFNVEDWKGLWKDIFKGGSIEVEASLVERGKDVWRGRWENVDNESETQRRTIVWCPHTEVKSNGRLPSLVLDSSLFSPLPDELEFLKRQTEIEDLEELKQYIVSVQRDAWQVANYVCIQTFGFTTLKISLLSPYQALLDMPKKKPSAIYLDLDLSAMPKVGNDIRKAVSDGYPIENCIASDIKKEFWDLGHKLFRSTPETFPVPFVPGDIFDTNHIAPVSPFYSTPLTSRPTLSTLTSLTPLQGHVSTIHSSSFFHLFDREYQVVAAKALASLLSPDPGSMIFGEHTTLPESGDCFNSFRQTTMECIGPSDWEKLWKGIFSGGEIEVETTVRRLGMDKGMGRCQNIEDGNRVTMEWCVRRL
;
A
#
# COMPACT_ATOMS: atom_id res chain seq x y z
N MET A 1 45.84 77.32 -11.21
CA MET A 1 44.46 76.80 -11.28
C MET A 1 44.14 76.32 -9.89
N ALA A 2 43.20 76.99 -9.21
CA ALA A 2 42.79 76.63 -7.87
C ALA A 2 42.14 75.23 -7.90
N ASP A 3 42.53 74.38 -6.95
CA ASP A 3 41.92 73.08 -6.69
C ASP A 3 40.41 73.24 -6.49
N LEU A 4 39.64 72.92 -7.53
CA LEU A 4 38.21 72.70 -7.37
C LEU A 4 38.05 71.49 -6.43
N PRO A 5 37.21 71.58 -5.38
CA PRO A 5 36.97 70.44 -4.50
C PRO A 5 36.48 69.27 -5.35
N GLU A 6 37.17 68.13 -5.27
CA GLU A 6 36.71 66.91 -5.93
C GLU A 6 35.25 66.64 -5.51
N PRO A 7 34.36 66.33 -6.47
CA PRO A 7 32.97 66.07 -6.15
C PRO A 7 32.87 64.98 -5.08
N PRO A 8 32.01 65.16 -4.06
CA PRO A 8 31.95 64.25 -2.92
C PRO A 8 31.63 62.83 -3.39
N SER A 9 32.43 61.85 -2.96
CA SER A 9 32.20 60.44 -3.26
C SER A 9 30.80 60.02 -2.85
N LEU A 10 30.10 59.31 -3.75
CA LEU A 10 28.76 58.75 -3.49
C LEU A 10 28.78 57.71 -2.35
N TYR A 11 29.96 57.18 -1.99
CA TYR A 11 30.14 56.23 -0.89
C TYR A 11 30.47 56.89 0.46
N GLY A 12 30.84 58.17 0.48
CA GLY A 12 31.44 58.84 1.65
C GLY A 12 32.93 58.48 1.90
N TYR A 13 33.52 57.65 1.06
CA TYR A 13 34.95 57.29 1.01
C TYR A 13 35.34 56.88 -0.41
N THR A 14 36.64 56.76 -0.71
CA THR A 14 37.10 56.22 -2.00
C THR A 14 37.33 54.71 -1.88
N PRO A 15 36.66 53.86 -2.68
CA PRO A 15 36.87 52.41 -2.63
C PRO A 15 38.33 52.03 -2.89
N THR A 16 38.87 51.09 -2.12
CA THR A 16 40.27 50.66 -2.26
C THR A 16 40.44 49.72 -3.45
N THR A 17 41.29 50.10 -4.41
CA THR A 17 41.56 49.35 -5.65
C THR A 17 42.00 47.90 -5.40
N SER A 18 42.96 47.69 -4.49
CA SER A 18 43.51 46.36 -4.19
C SER A 18 42.47 45.39 -3.59
N VAL A 19 41.57 45.91 -2.76
CA VAL A 19 40.48 45.14 -2.17
C VAL A 19 39.48 44.74 -3.24
N CYS A 20 39.09 45.66 -4.11
CA CYS A 20 38.15 45.38 -5.20
C CYS A 20 38.72 44.32 -6.15
N LEU A 21 40.00 44.44 -6.53
CA LEU A 21 40.67 43.46 -7.38
C LEU A 21 40.72 42.06 -6.73
N THR A 22 40.95 41.99 -5.43
CA THR A 22 40.94 40.73 -4.67
C THR A 22 39.59 40.03 -4.78
N PHE A 23 38.49 40.73 -4.51
CA PHE A 23 37.15 40.13 -4.60
C PHE A 23 36.80 39.71 -6.03
N ILE A 24 37.15 40.51 -7.05
CA ILE A 24 36.95 40.14 -8.46
C ILE A 24 37.64 38.81 -8.76
N ILE A 25 38.91 38.66 -8.39
CA ILE A 25 39.69 37.44 -8.66
C ILE A 25 39.07 36.25 -7.92
N VAL A 26 38.74 36.41 -6.64
CA VAL A 26 38.17 35.33 -5.81
C VAL A 26 36.81 34.86 -6.34
N PHE A 27 35.91 35.78 -6.72
CA PHE A 27 34.63 35.40 -7.30
C PHE A 27 34.75 34.84 -8.72
N ALA A 28 35.67 35.36 -9.54
CA ALA A 28 35.92 34.82 -10.87
C ALA A 28 36.43 33.36 -10.81
N VAL A 29 37.35 33.08 -9.89
CA VAL A 29 37.81 31.70 -9.63
C VAL A 29 36.65 30.84 -9.16
N SER A 30 35.83 31.31 -8.23
CA SER A 30 34.66 30.56 -7.76
C SER A 30 33.64 30.30 -8.87
N ALA A 31 33.41 31.25 -9.79
CA ALA A 31 32.49 31.10 -10.91
C ALA A 31 32.97 29.99 -11.87
N ILE A 32 34.27 29.96 -12.18
CA ILE A 32 34.86 28.91 -13.02
C ILE A 32 34.73 27.55 -12.34
N VAL A 33 35.05 27.46 -11.04
CA VAL A 33 34.96 26.20 -10.28
C VAL A 33 33.52 25.68 -10.24
N HIS A 34 32.54 26.51 -9.86
CA HIS A 34 31.11 26.13 -9.90
C HIS A 34 30.68 25.68 -11.29
N GLY A 35 31.13 26.36 -12.34
CA GLY A 35 30.83 26.00 -13.72
C GLY A 35 31.37 24.63 -14.08
N CYS A 36 32.65 24.38 -13.80
CA CYS A 36 33.29 23.08 -14.04
C CYS A 36 32.63 21.96 -13.24
N GLU A 37 32.36 22.16 -11.95
CA GLU A 37 31.73 21.18 -11.07
C GLU A 37 30.29 20.86 -11.49
N ALA A 38 29.50 21.88 -11.82
CA ALA A 38 28.13 21.70 -12.26
C ALA A 38 28.04 20.96 -13.60
N VAL A 39 28.93 21.25 -14.54
CA VAL A 39 29.02 20.52 -15.82
C VAL A 39 29.47 19.08 -15.59
N HIS A 40 30.52 18.86 -14.79
CA HIS A 40 31.05 17.53 -14.48
C HIS A 40 29.97 16.62 -13.87
N TRP A 41 29.23 17.13 -12.88
CA TRP A 41 28.16 16.38 -12.21
C TRP A 41 26.79 16.49 -12.90
N LYS A 42 26.68 17.18 -14.04
CA LYS A 42 25.45 17.44 -14.82
C LYS A 42 24.31 18.09 -13.99
N LEU A 43 24.66 18.99 -13.06
CA LEU A 43 23.72 19.74 -12.23
C LEU A 43 23.36 21.07 -12.88
N TRP A 44 22.56 21.03 -13.95
CA TRP A 44 22.18 22.22 -14.74
C TRP A 44 21.48 23.32 -13.93
N TRP A 45 20.68 22.94 -12.91
CA TRP A 45 20.07 23.91 -12.01
C TRP A 45 21.11 24.63 -11.13
N PHE A 46 22.16 23.92 -10.71
CA PHE A 46 23.24 24.48 -9.89
C PHE A 46 24.13 25.39 -10.74
N LEU A 47 24.38 24.99 -11.99
CA LEU A 47 25.03 25.83 -13.00
C LEU A 47 24.28 27.17 -13.16
N GLY A 48 22.96 27.11 -13.36
CA GLY A 48 22.14 28.32 -13.52
C GLY A 48 22.09 29.22 -12.29
N LEU A 49 22.14 28.66 -11.09
CA LEU A 49 21.99 29.43 -9.84
C LEU A 49 23.34 29.91 -9.27
N ALA A 50 24.24 28.99 -8.94
CA ALA A 50 25.51 29.31 -8.27
C ALA A 50 26.45 30.13 -9.18
N CYS A 51 26.49 29.85 -10.49
CA CYS A 51 27.31 30.65 -11.41
C CYS A 51 26.71 32.04 -11.61
N THR A 52 25.39 32.18 -11.69
CA THR A 52 24.74 33.50 -11.77
C THR A 52 25.08 34.33 -10.54
N SER A 53 25.08 33.73 -9.36
CA SER A 53 25.52 34.42 -8.14
C SER A 53 26.96 34.94 -8.25
N ALA A 54 27.90 34.06 -8.60
CA ALA A 54 29.32 34.43 -8.68
C ALA A 54 29.60 35.47 -9.79
N VAL A 55 28.92 35.38 -10.94
CA VAL A 55 29.03 36.36 -12.03
C VAL A 55 28.47 37.71 -11.61
N LEU A 56 27.33 37.74 -10.92
CA LEU A 56 26.76 38.99 -10.41
C LEU A 56 27.67 39.64 -9.35
N GLU A 57 28.33 38.86 -8.48
CA GLU A 57 29.36 39.38 -7.59
C GLU A 57 30.51 40.00 -8.38
N VAL A 58 31.05 39.31 -9.39
CA VAL A 58 32.12 39.87 -10.26
C VAL A 58 31.69 41.20 -10.89
N ILE A 59 30.46 41.27 -11.43
CA ILE A 59 29.92 42.51 -12.02
C ILE A 59 29.82 43.62 -10.98
N GLY A 60 29.35 43.31 -9.77
CA GLY A 60 29.28 44.27 -8.67
C GLY A 60 30.66 44.82 -8.35
N TRP A 61 31.61 43.96 -8.03
CA TRP A 61 32.96 44.34 -7.65
C TRP A 61 33.74 45.04 -8.79
N LEU A 62 33.42 44.75 -10.06
CA LEU A 62 33.92 45.51 -11.22
C LEU A 62 33.35 46.94 -11.24
N GLY A 63 32.06 47.11 -10.96
CA GLY A 63 31.45 48.43 -10.74
C GLY A 63 32.16 49.19 -9.62
N ARG A 64 32.47 48.52 -8.50
CA ARG A 64 33.20 49.12 -7.37
C ARG A 64 34.64 49.49 -7.70
N LEU A 65 35.34 48.66 -8.49
CA LEU A 65 36.67 48.95 -8.99
C LEU A 65 36.64 50.17 -9.92
N TRP A 66 35.63 50.30 -10.78
CA TRP A 66 35.45 51.51 -11.57
C TRP A 66 35.25 52.73 -10.67
N SER A 67 34.44 52.61 -9.61
CA SER A 67 34.28 53.67 -8.62
C SER A 67 35.56 54.02 -7.84
N SER A 68 36.59 53.18 -7.78
CA SER A 68 37.88 53.58 -7.16
C SER A 68 38.63 54.61 -8.00
N PHE A 69 38.44 54.57 -9.32
CA PHE A 69 39.04 55.54 -10.25
C PHE A 69 38.12 56.74 -10.51
N ALA A 70 36.81 56.58 -10.25
CA ALA A 70 35.78 57.55 -10.62
C ALA A 70 34.70 57.66 -9.51
N PRO A 71 35.05 58.14 -8.29
CA PRO A 71 34.21 58.01 -7.09
C PRO A 71 32.90 58.80 -7.09
N ALA A 72 32.80 59.83 -7.93
CA ALA A 72 31.58 60.64 -8.09
C ALA A 72 30.64 60.16 -9.21
N HIS A 73 31.03 59.14 -10.00
CA HIS A 73 30.20 58.67 -11.10
C HIS A 73 29.05 57.79 -10.62
N LEU A 74 27.82 58.16 -11.00
CA LEU A 74 26.59 57.48 -10.59
C LEU A 74 26.46 56.07 -11.16
N MET A 75 26.82 55.84 -12.43
CA MET A 75 26.67 54.53 -13.07
C MET A 75 27.44 53.38 -12.39
N PRO A 76 28.76 53.49 -12.11
CA PRO A 76 29.48 52.43 -11.40
C PRO A 76 28.97 52.22 -9.97
N TYR A 77 28.48 53.28 -9.31
CA TYR A 77 27.80 53.19 -8.02
C TYR A 77 26.51 52.37 -8.08
N ILE A 78 25.68 52.57 -9.10
CA ILE A 78 24.45 51.80 -9.34
C ILE A 78 24.78 50.33 -9.65
N ILE A 79 25.73 50.07 -10.55
CA ILE A 79 26.12 48.70 -10.95
C ILE A 79 26.55 47.91 -9.71
N GLN A 80 27.47 48.46 -8.91
CA GLN A 80 27.90 47.85 -7.65
C GLN A 80 26.72 47.57 -6.73
N THR A 81 25.85 48.56 -6.50
CA THR A 81 24.75 48.46 -5.55
C THR A 81 23.74 47.40 -5.96
N VAL A 82 23.28 47.44 -7.22
CA VAL A 82 22.27 46.51 -7.73
C VAL A 82 22.83 45.09 -7.84
N ALA A 83 24.02 44.94 -8.44
CA ALA A 83 24.59 43.62 -8.67
C ALA A 83 24.93 42.90 -7.35
N THR A 84 25.57 43.59 -6.40
CA THR A 84 25.88 42.97 -5.10
C THR A 84 24.62 42.62 -4.31
N VAL A 85 23.54 43.41 -4.41
CA VAL A 85 22.25 43.10 -3.75
C VAL A 85 21.58 41.86 -4.34
N ILE A 86 21.60 41.69 -5.67
CA ILE A 86 20.93 40.56 -6.34
C ILE A 86 21.75 39.27 -6.25
N ALA A 87 23.08 39.38 -6.27
CA ALA A 87 24.01 38.27 -6.37
C ALA A 87 23.82 37.11 -5.37
N PRO A 88 23.56 37.28 -4.06
CA PRO A 88 23.44 36.15 -3.12
C PRO A 88 22.18 35.31 -3.32
N THR A 89 21.14 35.87 -3.92
CA THR A 89 19.81 35.27 -3.94
C THR A 89 19.77 33.97 -4.77
N PRO A 90 20.39 33.90 -5.96
CA PRO A 90 20.58 32.63 -6.67
C PRO A 90 21.36 31.58 -5.85
N LEU A 91 22.36 31.99 -5.08
CA LEU A 91 23.12 31.06 -4.21
C LEU A 91 22.23 30.51 -3.09
N LEU A 92 21.41 31.38 -2.48
CA LEU A 92 20.43 30.98 -1.46
C LEU A 92 19.34 30.05 -2.04
N ALA A 93 18.87 30.31 -3.26
CA ALA A 93 17.95 29.41 -3.96
C ALA A 93 18.55 28.01 -4.17
N SER A 94 19.87 27.92 -4.36
CA SER A 94 20.57 26.63 -4.42
C SER A 94 20.49 25.88 -3.08
N ASN A 95 20.60 26.58 -1.95
CA ASN A 95 20.43 25.99 -0.61
C ASN A 95 19.01 25.44 -0.40
N PHE A 96 17.97 26.12 -0.92
CA PHE A 96 16.59 25.63 -0.86
C PHE A 96 16.41 24.31 -1.62
N LEU A 97 17.03 24.19 -2.80
CA LEU A 97 16.99 22.96 -3.60
C LEU A 97 17.77 21.81 -2.94
N ILE A 98 18.94 22.10 -2.35
CA ILE A 98 19.73 21.11 -1.62
C ILE A 98 18.96 20.58 -0.40
N LEU A 99 18.32 21.46 0.38
CA LEU A 99 17.47 21.04 1.49
C LEU A 99 16.29 20.18 1.01
N GLY A 100 15.64 20.56 -0.11
CA GLY A 100 14.57 19.76 -0.70
C GLY A 100 15.01 18.35 -1.14
N MET A 101 16.26 18.18 -1.60
CA MET A 101 16.82 16.83 -1.86
C MET A 101 17.04 16.05 -0.56
N LEU A 102 17.55 16.70 0.49
CA LEU A 102 17.77 16.08 1.81
C LEU A 102 16.45 15.62 2.44
N ILE A 103 15.39 16.45 2.41
CA ILE A 103 14.08 16.10 2.99
C ILE A 103 13.47 14.90 2.26
N ARG A 104 13.50 14.87 0.91
CA ARG A 104 13.01 13.71 0.13
C ARG A 104 13.75 12.43 0.47
N HIS A 105 15.06 12.54 0.70
CA HIS A 105 15.87 11.38 1.01
C HIS A 105 15.67 10.89 2.45
N LEU A 106 15.69 11.79 3.43
CA LEU A 106 15.66 11.46 4.87
C LEU A 106 14.26 11.20 5.42
N GLY A 107 13.21 11.74 4.77
CA GLY A 107 11.82 11.51 5.11
C GLY A 107 11.01 12.81 5.15
N GLU A 108 9.95 12.89 4.35
CA GLU A 108 9.07 14.07 4.29
C GLU A 108 8.25 14.25 5.59
N GLN A 109 8.04 13.19 6.36
CA GLN A 109 7.28 13.18 7.61
C GLN A 109 7.83 14.13 8.70
N TYR A 110 9.14 14.41 8.68
CA TYR A 110 9.79 15.26 9.68
C TYR A 110 9.67 16.75 9.32
N SER A 111 9.19 17.06 8.12
CA SER A 111 9.07 18.41 7.60
C SER A 111 7.61 18.88 7.59
N ARG A 112 7.38 20.17 7.88
CA ARG A 112 6.04 20.79 7.77
C ARG A 112 5.62 20.98 6.32
N LEU A 113 6.55 21.47 5.50
CA LEU A 113 6.35 21.73 4.08
C LEU A 113 6.85 20.54 3.26
N SER A 114 6.21 20.26 2.13
CA SER A 114 6.73 19.29 1.18
C SER A 114 8.03 19.81 0.56
N PRO A 115 8.94 18.94 0.10
CA PRO A 115 10.21 19.34 -0.50
C PRO A 115 10.08 20.33 -1.66
N LYS A 116 9.05 20.15 -2.49
CA LYS A 116 8.73 21.08 -3.59
C LYS A 116 8.32 22.45 -3.08
N LEU A 117 7.61 22.50 -1.95
CA LEU A 117 7.09 23.74 -1.39
C LEU A 117 8.18 24.62 -0.80
N TYR A 118 9.27 24.06 -0.25
CA TYR A 118 10.45 24.86 0.12
C TYR A 118 11.03 25.60 -1.10
N SER A 119 11.25 24.88 -2.19
CA SER A 119 11.82 25.50 -3.39
C SER A 119 10.87 26.51 -4.03
N ILE A 120 9.56 26.30 -3.98
CA ILE A 120 8.58 27.25 -4.54
C ILE A 120 8.44 28.48 -3.63
N VAL A 121 8.05 28.30 -2.37
CA VAL A 121 7.71 29.42 -1.48
C VAL A 121 8.89 30.35 -1.26
N PHE A 122 10.06 29.80 -0.89
CA PHE A 122 11.20 30.64 -0.54
C PHE A 122 11.86 31.27 -1.77
N THR A 123 11.97 30.55 -2.90
CA THR A 123 12.50 31.14 -4.14
C THR A 123 11.54 32.20 -4.70
N SER A 124 10.22 31.99 -4.62
CA SER A 124 9.25 33.00 -5.05
C SER A 124 9.26 34.24 -4.15
N ALA A 125 9.34 34.07 -2.83
CA ALA A 125 9.46 35.19 -1.90
C ALA A 125 10.73 36.01 -2.18
N ASP A 126 11.85 35.34 -2.40
CA ASP A 126 13.13 35.97 -2.76
C ASP A 126 13.05 36.68 -4.12
N ALA A 127 12.44 36.06 -5.14
CA ALA A 127 12.25 36.70 -6.44
C ALA A 127 11.38 37.97 -6.35
N ILE A 128 10.30 37.94 -5.56
CA ILE A 128 9.45 39.10 -5.31
C ILE A 128 10.23 40.20 -4.58
N ALA A 129 10.99 39.84 -3.55
CA ALA A 129 11.85 40.77 -2.82
C ALA A 129 12.89 41.44 -3.74
N LEU A 130 13.53 40.67 -4.63
CA LEU A 130 14.46 41.19 -5.63
C LEU A 130 13.80 42.17 -6.59
N LEU A 131 12.58 41.91 -7.06
CA LEU A 131 11.86 42.83 -7.95
C LEU A 131 11.54 44.15 -7.24
N ILE A 132 11.15 44.10 -5.97
CA ILE A 132 10.93 45.30 -5.14
C ILE A 132 12.25 46.07 -4.97
N GLN A 133 13.35 45.39 -4.69
CA GLN A 133 14.68 46.00 -4.56
C GLN A 133 15.15 46.64 -5.87
N ALA A 134 14.97 45.96 -7.01
CA ALA A 134 15.32 46.49 -8.32
C ALA A 134 14.52 47.75 -8.63
N PHE A 135 13.21 47.74 -8.34
CA PHE A 135 12.34 48.91 -8.53
C PHE A 135 12.73 50.08 -7.60
N GLY A 136 12.96 49.81 -6.32
CA GLY A 136 13.42 50.83 -5.37
C GLY A 136 14.77 51.42 -5.76
N GLY A 137 15.72 50.59 -6.22
CA GLY A 137 17.04 51.02 -6.68
C GLY A 137 16.98 51.85 -7.96
N ALA A 138 16.14 51.46 -8.92
CA ALA A 138 15.89 52.25 -10.13
C ALA A 138 15.27 53.62 -9.78
N LYS A 139 14.30 53.66 -8.86
CA LYS A 139 13.68 54.90 -8.39
C LYS A 139 14.68 55.81 -7.67
N ALA A 140 15.48 55.26 -6.75
CA ALA A 140 16.53 56.01 -6.04
C ALA A 140 17.56 56.58 -7.04
N SER A 141 17.99 55.78 -8.01
CA SER A 141 18.93 56.19 -9.05
C SER A 141 18.37 57.30 -9.95
N GLY A 142 17.09 57.20 -10.34
CA GLY A 142 16.39 58.23 -11.10
C GLY A 142 16.28 59.54 -10.33
N ALA A 143 15.99 59.48 -9.03
CA ALA A 143 15.95 60.65 -8.17
C ALA A 143 17.31 61.36 -8.11
N VAL A 144 18.41 60.61 -7.91
CA VAL A 144 19.77 61.19 -7.93
C VAL A 144 20.11 61.83 -9.28
N SER A 145 19.74 61.19 -10.39
CA SER A 145 19.96 61.74 -11.74
C SER A 145 19.16 63.02 -12.00
N ASN A 146 18.03 63.19 -11.32
CA ASN A 146 17.13 64.35 -11.44
C ASN A 146 17.35 65.40 -10.33
N HIS A 147 18.36 65.23 -9.47
CA HIS A 147 18.61 66.06 -8.29
C HIS A 147 17.46 66.09 -7.26
N GLU A 148 16.70 65.00 -7.16
CA GLU A 148 15.64 64.76 -6.18
C GLU A 148 16.13 63.91 -5.00
N ASP A 149 15.33 63.82 -3.95
CA ASP A 149 15.61 63.00 -2.77
C ASP A 149 15.52 61.48 -3.07
N PRO A 150 16.60 60.70 -2.89
CA PRO A 150 16.59 59.25 -3.12
C PRO A 150 15.98 58.42 -1.99
N GLU A 151 15.66 58.99 -0.82
CA GLU A 151 15.15 58.25 0.35
C GLU A 151 13.90 57.42 0.07
N PRO A 152 12.88 57.91 -0.68
CA PRO A 152 11.71 57.09 -1.00
C PRO A 152 12.07 55.82 -1.79
N GLY A 153 13.09 55.88 -2.64
CA GLY A 153 13.62 54.70 -3.33
C GLY A 153 14.37 53.77 -2.38
N ALA A 154 15.16 54.31 -1.47
CA ALA A 154 15.87 53.56 -0.42
C ALA A 154 14.88 52.79 0.49
N HIS A 155 13.76 53.40 0.89
CA HIS A 155 12.74 52.73 1.68
C HIS A 155 12.06 51.58 0.93
N ILE A 156 11.79 51.74 -0.36
CA ILE A 156 11.25 50.64 -1.19
C ILE A 156 12.26 49.49 -1.28
N MET A 157 13.55 49.80 -1.48
CA MET A 157 14.60 48.77 -1.44
C MET A 157 14.64 48.04 -0.09
N LEU A 158 14.56 48.79 1.01
CA LEU A 158 14.57 48.24 2.37
C LEU A 158 13.39 47.28 2.60
N ILE A 159 12.19 47.58 2.09
CA ILE A 159 11.03 46.68 2.17
C ILE A 159 11.36 45.30 1.57
N GLY A 160 11.98 45.29 0.38
CA GLY A 160 12.39 44.03 -0.25
C GLY A 160 13.43 43.28 0.58
N ILE A 161 14.43 43.98 1.14
CA ILE A 161 15.44 43.38 2.04
C ILE A 161 14.78 42.78 3.29
N VAL A 162 13.80 43.47 3.89
CA VAL A 162 13.06 42.97 5.06
C VAL A 162 12.23 41.74 4.73
N ILE A 163 11.55 41.70 3.58
CA ILE A 163 10.81 40.51 3.12
C ILE A 163 11.76 39.33 2.97
N GLN A 164 12.92 39.54 2.34
CA GLN A 164 13.95 38.52 2.18
C GLN A 164 14.48 38.02 3.54
N MET A 165 14.71 38.93 4.50
CA MET A 165 15.11 38.61 5.87
C MET A 165 14.07 37.76 6.60
N ILE A 166 12.78 38.07 6.45
CA ILE A 166 11.69 37.28 7.01
C ILE A 166 11.67 35.89 6.38
N ALA A 167 11.78 35.80 5.05
CA ALA A 167 11.77 34.54 4.32
C ALA A 167 12.92 33.61 4.76
N ILE A 168 14.17 34.11 4.82
CA ILE A 168 15.31 33.31 5.27
C ILE A 168 15.19 32.92 6.76
N THR A 169 14.58 33.78 7.61
CA THR A 169 14.33 33.45 9.01
C THR A 169 13.37 32.27 9.15
N PHE A 170 12.24 32.29 8.43
CA PHE A 170 11.31 31.16 8.40
C PHE A 170 11.95 29.91 7.83
N TYR A 171 12.75 30.04 6.77
CA TYR A 171 13.52 28.93 6.21
C TYR A 171 14.43 28.28 7.25
N VAL A 172 15.23 29.06 7.98
CA VAL A 172 16.15 28.57 9.02
C VAL A 172 15.38 27.87 10.14
N ILE A 173 14.25 28.44 10.59
CA ILE A 173 13.40 27.83 11.63
C ILE A 173 12.86 26.48 11.15
N LEU A 174 12.31 26.41 9.94
CA LEU A 174 11.74 25.16 9.40
C LEU A 174 12.81 24.11 9.12
N ALA A 175 13.97 24.51 8.59
CA ALA A 175 15.10 23.61 8.37
C ALA A 175 15.66 23.07 9.69
N GLY A 176 15.81 23.95 10.69
CA GLY A 176 16.23 23.57 12.04
C GLY A 176 15.23 22.62 12.70
N GLU A 177 13.94 22.94 12.63
CA GLU A 177 12.87 22.08 13.13
C GLU A 177 12.90 20.70 12.45
N PHE A 178 13.07 20.64 11.13
CA PHE A 178 13.20 19.40 10.38
C PHE A 178 14.37 18.54 10.91
N PHE A 179 15.56 19.11 11.03
CA PHE A 179 16.72 18.35 11.52
C PHE A 179 16.57 17.96 12.99
N ILE A 180 16.03 18.82 13.84
CA ILE A 180 15.76 18.50 15.25
C ILE A 180 14.75 17.35 15.35
N ARG A 181 13.64 17.40 14.61
CA ARG A 181 12.60 16.36 14.60
C ARG A 181 13.09 15.05 14.02
N PHE A 182 13.89 15.12 12.96
CA PHE A 182 14.59 13.96 12.40
C PHE A 182 15.55 13.36 13.43
N GLN A 183 16.28 14.19 14.18
CA GLN A 183 17.20 13.67 15.22
C GLN A 183 16.45 13.06 16.41
N LEU A 184 15.37 13.69 16.86
CA LEU A 184 14.55 13.30 17.99
C LEU A 184 13.45 12.28 17.65
N ASN A 185 13.33 11.84 16.38
CA ASN A 185 12.26 10.96 15.88
C ASN A 185 10.82 11.45 16.18
N LYS A 186 10.57 12.75 16.04
CA LYS A 186 9.24 13.37 16.30
C LYS A 186 8.60 13.92 15.01
N PRO A 187 7.90 13.09 14.20
CA PRO A 187 7.28 13.54 12.94
C PRO A 187 6.23 14.63 13.18
N VAL A 188 6.02 15.49 12.17
CA VAL A 188 5.01 16.57 12.22
C VAL A 188 3.63 16.05 11.84
N ARG A 189 3.56 15.18 10.83
CA ARG A 189 2.32 14.58 10.33
C ARG A 189 2.16 13.20 10.95
N MET A 190 1.28 13.10 11.95
CA MET A 190 1.04 11.85 12.68
C MET A 190 0.10 10.90 11.89
N GLU A 191 -0.71 11.48 11.01
CA GLU A 191 -1.71 10.82 10.15
C GLU A 191 -1.10 9.94 9.04
N SER A 192 0.21 10.08 8.79
CA SER A 192 0.98 9.22 7.88
C SER A 192 1.98 8.32 8.62
N TYR A 193 1.86 8.20 9.95
CA TYR A 193 2.88 7.61 10.82
C TYR A 193 2.35 6.51 11.74
N VAL A 194 1.29 5.81 11.34
CA VAL A 194 0.83 4.61 12.03
C VAL A 194 1.19 3.39 11.19
N HIS A 195 2.19 2.65 11.68
CA HIS A 195 2.69 1.33 11.23
C HIS A 195 3.70 1.22 10.08
N LEU A 196 4.63 2.16 9.95
CA LEU A 196 5.92 1.85 9.31
C LEU A 196 7.04 1.99 10.34
N ASP A 197 7.63 0.87 10.78
CA ASP A 197 8.90 0.90 11.51
C ASP A 197 10.03 1.20 10.52
N ILE A 198 10.03 2.43 9.99
CA ILE A 198 11.09 2.98 9.17
C ILE A 198 12.30 3.10 10.10
N LYS A 199 13.25 2.17 10.00
CA LYS A 199 14.60 2.39 10.56
C LYS A 199 15.03 3.78 10.10
N LYS A 200 15.21 4.70 11.06
CA LYS A 200 15.70 6.06 10.83
C LYS A 200 16.86 6.00 9.83
N LYS A 201 16.67 6.50 8.61
CA LYS A 201 17.76 6.58 7.63
C LYS A 201 18.87 7.38 8.28
N THR A 202 20.03 6.76 8.51
CA THR A 202 21.14 7.45 9.16
C THR A 202 21.80 8.38 8.15
N LEU A 203 22.21 9.58 8.59
CA LEU A 203 23.04 10.42 7.73
C LEU A 203 24.37 9.70 7.50
N GLY A 204 24.61 9.25 6.26
CA GLY A 204 25.93 8.81 5.83
C GLY A 204 26.97 9.92 6.01
N LYS A 205 28.25 9.55 6.12
CA LYS A 205 29.35 10.50 6.37
C LYS A 205 29.34 11.69 5.39
N LYS A 206 29.13 11.44 4.09
CA LYS A 206 29.03 12.49 3.05
C LYS A 206 27.85 13.43 3.27
N MET A 207 26.69 12.89 3.65
CA MET A 207 25.48 13.67 3.90
C MET A 207 25.61 14.55 5.16
N LYS A 208 26.32 14.09 6.19
CA LYS A 208 26.66 14.92 7.36
C LYS A 208 27.47 16.14 6.95
N TRP A 209 28.49 15.96 6.10
CA TRP A 209 29.27 17.06 5.55
C TRP A 209 28.43 18.02 4.71
N MET A 210 27.46 17.51 3.94
CA MET A 210 26.53 18.37 3.20
C MET A 210 25.66 19.20 4.14
N VAL A 211 25.13 18.62 5.22
CA VAL A 211 24.35 19.36 6.22
C VAL A 211 25.20 20.43 6.89
N VAL A 212 26.44 20.11 7.27
CA VAL A 212 27.38 21.11 7.82
C VAL A 212 27.62 22.25 6.84
N GLY A 213 27.88 21.93 5.56
CA GLY A 213 28.11 22.93 4.51
C GLY A 213 26.89 23.81 4.26
N LEU A 214 25.69 23.21 4.21
CA LEU A 214 24.42 23.91 4.04
C LEU A 214 24.14 24.83 5.23
N SER A 215 24.36 24.36 6.46
CA SER A 215 24.19 25.16 7.67
C SER A 215 25.17 26.35 7.70
N PHE A 216 26.45 26.11 7.41
CA PHE A 216 27.45 27.17 7.37
C PHE A 216 27.12 28.23 6.30
N SER A 217 26.84 27.79 5.07
CA SER A 217 26.46 28.68 3.96
C SER A 217 25.23 29.54 4.31
N THR A 218 24.20 28.92 4.90
CA THR A 218 22.98 29.64 5.31
C THR A 218 23.26 30.68 6.40
N VAL A 219 24.10 30.37 7.38
CA VAL A 219 24.45 31.29 8.47
C VAL A 219 25.19 32.52 7.95
N VAL A 220 26.18 32.36 7.08
CA VAL A 220 26.93 33.52 6.55
C VAL A 220 26.06 34.38 5.63
N ILE A 221 25.16 33.77 4.82
CA ILE A 221 24.18 34.53 4.02
C ILE A 221 23.22 35.28 4.94
N PHE A 222 22.77 34.67 6.04
CA PHE A 222 21.90 35.31 7.02
C PHE A 222 22.56 36.53 7.68
N ILE A 223 23.83 36.41 8.10
CA ILE A 223 24.60 37.54 8.65
C ILE A 223 24.65 38.69 7.64
N ARG A 224 24.90 38.38 6.36
CA ARG A 224 24.89 39.36 5.28
C ARG A 224 23.52 40.01 5.09
N THR A 225 22.43 39.25 5.15
CA THR A 225 21.06 39.81 5.07
C THR A 225 20.78 40.75 6.23
N VAL A 226 21.20 40.42 7.46
CA VAL A 226 21.07 41.31 8.63
C VAL A 226 21.87 42.60 8.43
N TYR A 227 23.11 42.49 7.97
CA TYR A 227 23.94 43.65 7.65
C TYR A 227 23.25 44.57 6.63
N ARG A 228 22.72 44.01 5.53
CA ARG A 228 22.03 44.80 4.49
C ARG A 228 20.77 45.50 4.99
N THR A 229 20.02 44.88 5.89
CA THR A 229 18.90 45.55 6.55
C THR A 229 19.40 46.75 7.33
N ILE A 230 20.39 46.56 8.21
CA ILE A 230 20.92 47.64 9.07
C ILE A 230 21.61 48.74 8.24
N GLU A 231 22.30 48.37 7.17
CA GLU A 231 22.97 49.27 6.24
C GLU A 231 22.00 50.31 5.67
N LEU A 232 20.81 49.88 5.25
CA LEU A 232 19.85 50.72 4.52
C LEU A 232 18.73 51.30 5.39
N VAL A 233 18.61 50.90 6.66
CA VAL A 233 17.63 51.47 7.61
C VAL A 233 17.77 52.99 7.75
N ASN A 234 19.00 53.51 7.72
CA ASN A 234 19.29 54.95 7.80
C ASN A 234 19.49 55.60 6.41
N GLY A 235 19.01 54.97 5.34
CA GLY A 235 19.20 55.44 3.97
C GLY A 235 20.67 55.49 3.52
N PHE A 236 20.93 56.18 2.41
CA PHE A 236 22.27 56.27 1.81
C PHE A 236 23.25 57.18 2.58
N THR A 237 22.79 57.85 3.65
CA THR A 237 23.59 58.77 4.48
C THR A 237 24.05 58.15 5.79
N GLY A 238 23.63 56.91 6.10
CA GLY A 238 23.98 56.20 7.34
C GLY A 238 25.49 55.98 7.53
N ILE A 239 25.92 55.92 8.79
CA ILE A 239 27.33 55.66 9.15
C ILE A 239 27.80 54.28 8.63
N ILE A 240 26.90 53.31 8.64
CA ILE A 240 27.21 51.91 8.30
C ILE A 240 27.49 51.75 6.80
N ILE A 241 26.67 52.34 5.93
CA ILE A 241 26.89 52.32 4.47
C ILE A 241 28.14 53.10 4.06
N ARG A 242 28.53 54.11 4.85
CA ARG A 242 29.78 54.90 4.68
C ARG A 242 31.03 54.24 5.27
N THR A 243 30.93 53.05 5.84
CA THR A 243 32.07 52.34 6.43
C THR A 243 32.53 51.19 5.56
N GLN A 244 33.61 51.39 4.79
CA GLN A 244 34.12 50.42 3.82
C GLN A 244 34.42 49.03 4.41
N ILE A 245 35.02 48.99 5.61
CA ILE A 245 35.44 47.73 6.25
C ILE A 245 34.22 46.85 6.54
N LEU A 246 33.11 47.44 7.01
CA LEU A 246 31.88 46.71 7.29
C LEU A 246 31.30 46.10 6.01
N PHE A 247 31.28 46.85 4.91
CA PHE A 247 30.84 46.35 3.62
C PHE A 247 31.69 45.17 3.14
N ASN A 248 33.01 45.30 3.19
CA ASN A 248 33.91 44.25 2.70
C ASN A 248 33.78 42.94 3.51
N ILE A 249 33.61 43.03 4.83
CA ILE A 249 33.54 41.86 5.72
C ILE A 249 32.13 41.27 5.77
N LEU A 250 31.11 42.09 6.04
CA LEU A 250 29.76 41.61 6.32
C LEU A 250 28.92 41.39 5.07
N ASP A 251 29.32 41.96 3.92
CA ASP A 251 28.70 41.66 2.64
C ASP A 251 29.59 40.78 1.77
N GLY A 252 30.74 41.31 1.34
CA GLY A 252 31.64 40.63 0.39
C GLY A 252 32.16 39.29 0.89
N LEU A 253 32.86 39.29 2.03
CA LEU A 253 33.49 38.09 2.58
C LEU A 253 32.46 37.02 2.96
N MET A 254 31.26 37.41 3.43
CA MET A 254 30.21 36.44 3.75
C MET A 254 29.78 35.63 2.52
N ILE A 255 29.68 36.26 1.34
CA ILE A 255 29.34 35.54 0.10
C ILE A 255 30.52 34.76 -0.45
N VAL A 256 31.75 35.23 -0.29
CA VAL A 256 32.95 34.42 -0.57
C VAL A 256 32.92 33.12 0.24
N LEU A 257 32.69 33.21 1.56
CA LEU A 257 32.60 32.04 2.44
C LEU A 257 31.47 31.10 2.03
N ALA A 258 30.28 31.64 1.70
CA ALA A 258 29.14 30.85 1.24
C ALA A 258 29.44 30.11 -0.07
N SER A 259 30.08 30.81 -1.01
CA SER A 259 30.38 30.30 -2.35
C SER A 259 31.41 29.18 -2.27
N TYR A 260 32.56 29.44 -1.65
CA TYR A 260 33.63 28.45 -1.50
C TYR A 260 33.22 27.26 -0.64
N CYS A 261 32.33 27.44 0.34
CA CYS A 261 31.74 26.32 1.07
C CYS A 261 31.07 25.33 0.11
N LEU A 262 30.28 25.83 -0.86
CA LEU A 262 29.61 24.98 -1.84
C LEU A 262 30.54 24.49 -2.97
N ASN A 263 31.68 25.14 -3.23
CA ASN A 263 32.73 24.55 -4.07
C ASN A 263 33.31 23.29 -3.39
N PHE A 264 33.76 23.42 -2.14
CA PHE A 264 34.41 22.30 -1.43
C PHE A 264 33.42 21.20 -1.02
N LEU A 265 32.23 21.58 -0.56
CA LEU A 265 31.17 20.69 -0.13
C LEU A 265 30.08 20.58 -1.21
N HIS A 266 30.53 20.33 -2.44
CA HIS A 266 29.67 20.34 -3.61
C HIS A 266 28.58 19.25 -3.56
N PRO A 267 27.29 19.59 -3.80
CA PRO A 267 26.19 18.64 -3.72
C PRO A 267 26.31 17.50 -4.74
N GLY A 268 26.93 17.76 -5.90
CA GLY A 268 27.20 16.73 -6.91
C GLY A 268 28.04 15.56 -6.41
N TYR A 269 28.98 15.82 -5.49
CA TYR A 269 29.82 14.78 -4.90
C TYR A 269 29.23 14.20 -3.61
N LEU A 270 28.73 15.07 -2.71
CA LEU A 270 28.24 14.66 -1.40
C LEU A 270 26.86 14.00 -1.43
N LEU A 271 26.05 14.29 -2.45
CA LEU A 271 24.72 13.73 -2.67
C LEU A 271 24.61 12.96 -3.99
N ALA A 272 25.73 12.46 -4.54
CA ALA A 272 25.78 11.74 -5.81
C ALA A 272 24.71 10.64 -5.92
N ASP A 273 24.60 9.80 -4.89
CA ASP A 273 23.63 8.69 -4.83
C ASP A 273 22.17 9.19 -4.86
N VAL A 274 21.90 10.32 -4.19
CA VAL A 274 20.57 10.95 -4.14
C VAL A 274 20.21 11.53 -5.50
N ILE A 275 21.16 12.22 -6.15
CA ILE A 275 20.99 12.83 -7.47
C ILE A 275 20.76 11.77 -8.54
N GLU A 276 21.49 10.65 -8.49
CA GLU A 276 21.33 9.55 -9.44
C GLU A 276 19.95 8.89 -9.29
N ALA A 277 19.50 8.65 -8.06
CA ALA A 277 18.16 8.12 -7.78
C ALA A 277 17.05 9.03 -8.33
N GLU A 278 17.18 10.36 -8.15
CA GLU A 278 16.22 11.32 -8.68
C GLU A 278 16.18 11.35 -10.22
N ARG A 279 17.33 11.27 -10.88
CA ARG A 279 17.40 11.20 -12.35
C ARG A 279 16.71 9.95 -12.87
N LYS A 280 16.97 8.80 -12.26
CA LYS A 280 16.32 7.52 -12.62
C LYS A 280 14.81 7.62 -12.46
N ALA A 281 14.32 8.12 -11.33
CA ALA A 281 12.88 8.30 -11.08
C ALA A 281 12.21 9.23 -12.13
N LYS A 282 12.85 10.35 -12.48
CA LYS A 282 12.32 11.27 -13.52
C LYS A 282 12.33 10.66 -14.92
N SER A 283 13.36 9.88 -15.27
CA SER A 283 13.42 9.18 -16.56
C SER A 283 12.33 8.11 -16.67
N VAL A 284 12.11 7.34 -15.60
CA VAL A 284 11.03 6.35 -15.52
C VAL A 284 9.66 7.02 -15.68
N GLU A 285 9.40 8.10 -14.95
CA GLU A 285 8.12 8.82 -15.07
C GLU A 285 7.93 9.43 -16.46
N LYS A 286 9.00 9.93 -17.10
CA LYS A 286 8.95 10.44 -18.48
C LYS A 286 8.65 9.34 -19.50
N MET A 287 9.19 8.12 -19.31
CA MET A 287 8.87 6.98 -20.18
C MET A 287 7.44 6.48 -19.95
N ARG A 288 6.98 6.43 -18.70
CA ARG A 288 5.59 6.11 -18.34
C ARG A 288 4.59 7.06 -19.00
N LYS A 289 4.84 8.37 -18.93
CA LYS A 289 4.00 9.39 -19.59
C LYS A 289 4.00 9.33 -21.12
N LYS A 290 5.01 8.71 -21.73
CA LYS A 290 5.10 8.50 -23.18
C LYS A 290 4.49 7.18 -23.66
N GLY A 291 3.90 6.38 -22.76
CA GLY A 291 3.35 5.07 -23.11
C GLY A 291 4.41 4.06 -23.59
N LEU A 292 5.69 4.34 -23.33
CA LEU A 292 6.80 3.47 -23.71
C LEU A 292 6.92 2.35 -22.64
N PRO A 293 7.04 1.09 -23.05
CA PRO A 293 7.23 -0.01 -22.10
C PRO A 293 8.54 0.19 -21.34
N VAL A 294 8.45 0.30 -20.01
CA VAL A 294 9.61 0.41 -19.10
C VAL A 294 10.09 -1.00 -18.76
N SER A 295 10.28 -1.86 -19.76
CA SER A 295 10.90 -3.17 -19.62
C SER A 295 12.37 -3.04 -20.06
N ARG A 296 13.30 -3.38 -19.16
CA ARG A 296 14.77 -3.26 -19.28
C ARG A 296 15.34 -1.83 -19.25
N ILE A 297 15.66 -1.34 -18.05
CA ILE A 297 16.88 -0.53 -17.87
C ILE A 297 17.69 -1.16 -16.74
N ASP A 298 18.56 -2.09 -17.15
CA ASP A 298 19.54 -2.73 -16.28
C ASP A 298 20.56 -1.72 -15.73
N ARG A 299 21.10 -2.06 -14.56
CA ARG A 299 22.06 -1.26 -13.79
C ARG A 299 23.51 -1.37 -14.27
N GLU A 300 23.78 -1.92 -15.45
CA GLU A 300 25.13 -1.98 -16.01
C GLU A 300 25.16 -1.42 -17.45
N GLY A 301 25.81 -0.26 -17.63
CA GLY A 301 26.29 0.19 -18.95
C GLY A 301 25.50 1.30 -19.66
N TRP A 302 25.40 2.50 -19.09
CA TRP A 302 25.13 3.71 -19.88
C TRP A 302 26.44 4.34 -20.37
N HIS A 303 27.04 3.78 -21.42
CA HIS A 303 28.01 4.47 -22.25
C HIS A 303 27.44 4.60 -23.67
N GLU A 304 27.22 5.86 -24.08
CA GLU A 304 26.90 6.38 -25.42
C GLU A 304 25.75 5.71 -26.21
N LEU A 305 24.57 6.33 -26.14
CA LEU A 305 23.59 6.28 -27.24
C LEU A 305 23.50 7.68 -27.86
N LYS A 306 24.17 7.87 -29.00
CA LYS A 306 23.94 9.02 -29.89
C LYS A 306 22.70 8.76 -30.75
N GLU A 307 21.93 9.81 -30.99
CA GLU A 307 20.60 9.84 -31.63
C GLU A 307 20.51 9.36 -33.10
N GLU A 308 21.57 8.81 -33.70
CA GLU A 308 21.64 8.64 -35.16
C GLU A 308 21.13 7.30 -35.73
N ASN A 309 20.77 6.30 -34.93
CA ASN A 309 20.44 4.96 -35.44
C ASN A 309 18.95 4.56 -35.35
N ALA A 310 18.03 5.52 -35.20
CA ALA A 310 16.59 5.21 -35.10
C ALA A 310 15.89 4.90 -36.44
N THR A 311 16.61 4.76 -37.54
CA THR A 311 16.03 4.56 -38.88
C THR A 311 16.80 3.53 -39.70
N LYS A 312 16.50 2.24 -39.46
CA LYS A 312 16.46 1.16 -40.47
C LYS A 312 16.36 -0.18 -39.76
N TYR A 313 15.16 -0.76 -39.77
CA TYR A 313 15.05 -2.22 -39.81
C TYR A 313 14.03 -2.57 -40.88
N ASP A 314 14.60 -2.78 -42.06
CA ASP A 314 13.95 -3.37 -43.21
C ASP A 314 13.96 -4.90 -43.05
N THR A 315 12.89 -5.50 -43.54
CA THR A 315 12.63 -6.94 -43.56
C THR A 315 13.54 -7.68 -44.54
N THR A 316 13.86 -8.93 -44.20
CA THR A 316 14.51 -9.99 -45.02
C THR A 316 16.04 -10.01 -45.06
N SER A 317 16.63 -11.11 -44.54
CA SER A 317 17.80 -11.80 -45.11
C SER A 317 18.20 -12.99 -44.22
N GLU A 318 18.18 -14.19 -44.79
CA GLU A 318 18.78 -15.42 -44.27
C GLU A 318 20.31 -15.32 -44.33
N TYR A 319 21.07 -15.76 -43.31
CA TYR A 319 22.46 -16.20 -43.53
C TYR A 319 22.94 -17.23 -42.49
N ALA A 320 23.70 -18.19 -43.01
CA ALA A 320 24.18 -19.44 -42.41
C ALA A 320 25.22 -19.27 -41.27
N PRO A 321 25.42 -20.30 -40.41
CA PRO A 321 26.33 -20.22 -39.27
C PRO A 321 27.80 -20.44 -39.68
N SER A 322 28.69 -19.58 -39.18
CA SER A 322 30.16 -19.77 -39.22
C SER A 322 30.66 -20.52 -37.98
N PRO A 323 31.84 -21.19 -38.03
CA PRO A 323 32.24 -22.17 -37.03
C PRO A 323 32.84 -21.53 -35.76
N MET A 324 32.57 -22.15 -34.61
CA MET A 324 32.99 -21.68 -33.28
C MET A 324 34.50 -21.76 -33.06
N PRO A 325 35.13 -20.76 -32.40
CA PRO A 325 36.44 -20.94 -31.77
C PRO A 325 36.30 -21.29 -30.28
N GLY A 326 36.99 -22.36 -29.89
CA GLY A 326 37.83 -22.42 -28.69
C GLY A 326 37.16 -22.44 -27.31
N LYS A 327 37.39 -23.53 -26.58
CA LYS A 327 37.12 -23.70 -25.14
C LYS A 327 37.52 -22.45 -24.34
N VAL A 328 36.53 -21.68 -23.87
CA VAL A 328 36.74 -20.67 -22.82
C VAL A 328 36.60 -21.37 -21.47
N GLN A 329 37.71 -21.41 -20.71
CA GLN A 329 37.66 -21.79 -19.29
C GLN A 329 36.89 -20.72 -18.51
N VAL A 330 35.74 -21.09 -17.94
CA VAL A 330 34.96 -20.22 -17.05
C VAL A 330 35.61 -20.24 -15.66
N GLN A 331 36.21 -19.13 -15.24
CA GLN A 331 36.59 -18.90 -13.85
C GLN A 331 35.32 -18.78 -12.99
N THR A 332 35.17 -19.67 -12.01
CA THR A 332 34.06 -19.67 -11.04
C THR A 332 34.52 -19.03 -9.72
N THR A 333 33.79 -18.04 -9.24
CA THR A 333 33.97 -17.47 -7.89
C THR A 333 33.47 -18.48 -6.85
N GLY A 334 34.37 -19.02 -6.03
CA GLY A 334 34.09 -20.11 -5.11
C GLY A 334 33.26 -19.73 -3.88
N HIS A 335 31.98 -20.12 -3.84
CA HIS A 335 31.22 -20.18 -2.59
C HIS A 335 31.45 -21.54 -1.91
N LYS A 336 32.07 -21.55 -0.72
CA LYS A 336 32.27 -22.73 0.14
C LYS A 336 31.05 -22.96 1.06
N LEU A 337 30.80 -24.23 1.41
CA LEU A 337 29.86 -24.58 2.49
C LEU A 337 30.36 -23.98 3.81
N ASP A 338 29.44 -23.53 4.65
CA ASP A 338 29.75 -22.85 5.91
C ASP A 338 29.04 -23.54 7.08
N PRO A 339 29.77 -24.33 7.89
CA PRO A 339 29.21 -25.02 9.05
C PRO A 339 28.60 -24.10 10.11
N SER A 340 28.98 -22.81 10.17
CA SER A 340 28.44 -21.86 11.15
C SER A 340 26.95 -21.55 10.91
N LEU A 341 26.44 -21.89 9.73
CA LEU A 341 25.03 -21.77 9.38
C LEU A 341 24.20 -22.99 9.82
N TYR A 342 24.71 -23.88 10.68
CA TYR A 342 23.92 -24.96 11.27
C TYR A 342 23.40 -24.57 12.66
N LEU A 343 22.12 -24.16 12.71
CA LEU A 343 21.43 -23.70 13.91
C LEU A 343 19.94 -24.15 13.87
N PRO A 344 19.63 -25.46 14.01
CA PRO A 344 18.25 -25.94 13.95
C PRO A 344 17.46 -25.47 15.18
N LEU A 345 16.14 -25.31 15.03
CA LEU A 345 15.24 -25.05 16.16
C LEU A 345 15.11 -26.32 17.04
N PRO A 346 14.76 -26.19 18.33
CA PRO A 346 14.57 -27.34 19.20
C PRO A 346 13.54 -28.35 18.66
N GLU A 347 12.45 -27.85 18.07
CA GLU A 347 11.40 -28.69 17.46
C GLU A 347 11.88 -29.42 16.19
N GLU A 348 12.66 -28.76 15.33
CA GLU A 348 13.27 -29.37 14.15
C GLU A 348 14.24 -30.47 14.56
N THR A 349 15.01 -30.22 15.63
CA THR A 349 15.96 -31.17 16.19
C THR A 349 15.23 -32.38 16.77
N ALA A 350 14.18 -32.16 17.58
CA ALA A 350 13.35 -33.24 18.12
C ALA A 350 12.68 -34.06 17.01
N PHE A 351 12.15 -33.40 15.98
CA PHE A 351 11.59 -34.07 14.82
C PHE A 351 12.64 -34.91 14.10
N LEU A 352 13.82 -34.36 13.79
CA LEU A 352 14.91 -35.08 13.14
C LEU A 352 15.38 -36.27 13.99
N LYS A 353 15.57 -36.12 15.31
CA LYS A 353 15.93 -37.25 16.19
C LYS A 353 14.89 -38.37 16.11
N SER A 354 13.60 -38.03 16.21
CA SER A 354 12.52 -39.02 16.17
C SER A 354 12.40 -39.74 14.82
N GLN A 355 12.64 -39.04 13.70
CA GLN A 355 12.51 -39.63 12.36
C GLN A 355 13.78 -40.36 11.91
N VAL A 356 14.96 -39.87 12.29
CA VAL A 356 16.27 -40.44 11.88
C VAL A 356 16.71 -41.56 12.83
N GLY A 357 16.24 -41.55 14.08
CA GLY A 357 16.63 -42.51 15.12
C GLY A 357 18.06 -42.32 15.64
N ILE A 358 18.58 -41.09 15.60
CA ILE A 358 19.89 -40.71 16.17
C ILE A 358 19.62 -39.74 17.32
N GLU A 359 19.87 -40.17 18.56
CA GLU A 359 19.65 -39.35 19.76
C GLU A 359 20.81 -38.39 20.07
N ASP A 360 22.04 -38.80 19.71
CA ASP A 360 23.25 -38.00 19.88
C ASP A 360 23.30 -36.84 18.89
N GLU A 361 23.46 -35.62 19.39
CA GLU A 361 23.37 -34.40 18.56
C GLU A 361 24.57 -34.22 17.62
N GLU A 362 25.77 -34.62 18.05
CA GLU A 362 26.96 -34.49 17.21
C GLU A 362 27.00 -35.56 16.11
N GLU A 363 26.47 -36.75 16.37
CA GLU A 363 26.23 -37.78 15.36
C GLU A 363 25.16 -37.31 14.35
N LEU A 364 24.03 -36.77 14.82
CA LEU A 364 22.97 -36.26 13.96
C LEU A 364 23.46 -35.12 13.06
N LYS A 365 24.22 -34.18 13.64
CA LYS A 365 24.85 -33.07 12.91
C LYS A 365 25.85 -33.56 11.87
N SER A 366 26.67 -34.55 12.19
CA SER A 366 27.62 -35.15 11.26
C SER A 366 26.93 -35.83 10.08
N HIS A 367 25.83 -36.55 10.35
CA HIS A 367 24.98 -37.15 9.33
C HIS A 367 24.37 -36.09 8.40
N ILE A 368 23.79 -35.02 8.96
CA ILE A 368 23.23 -33.91 8.19
C ILE A 368 24.28 -33.23 7.31
N PHE A 369 25.50 -33.03 7.81
CA PHE A 369 26.59 -32.40 7.06
C PHE A 369 27.04 -33.26 5.88
N ALA A 370 27.08 -34.58 6.06
CA ALA A 370 27.39 -35.51 4.99
C ALA A 370 26.34 -35.42 3.86
N VAL A 371 25.05 -35.41 4.20
CA VAL A 371 23.96 -35.25 3.22
C VAL A 371 24.01 -33.87 2.55
N GLN A 372 24.25 -32.79 3.30
CA GLN A 372 24.40 -31.44 2.74
C GLN A 372 25.53 -31.38 1.71
N LYS A 373 26.67 -32.01 2.01
CA LYS A 373 27.83 -32.04 1.11
C LYS A 373 27.50 -32.73 -0.20
N GLU A 374 26.78 -33.85 -0.15
CA GLU A 374 26.33 -34.56 -1.37
C GLU A 374 25.33 -33.72 -2.16
N ALA A 375 24.35 -33.11 -1.49
CA ALA A 375 23.40 -32.18 -2.12
C ALA A 375 24.10 -30.98 -2.79
N TRP A 376 25.18 -30.50 -2.19
CA TRP A 376 26.00 -29.40 -2.72
C TRP A 376 26.81 -29.79 -3.95
N GLU A 377 27.04 -31.07 -4.20
CA GLU A 377 27.65 -31.57 -5.44
C GLU A 377 26.59 -31.81 -6.53
N VAL A 378 25.37 -32.24 -6.16
CA VAL A 378 24.23 -32.37 -7.09
C VAL A 378 23.96 -31.06 -7.83
N ARG A 379 24.06 -29.89 -7.15
CA ARG A 379 23.88 -28.56 -7.78
C ARG A 379 24.84 -28.28 -8.96
N ARG A 380 25.99 -28.97 -9.03
CA ARG A 380 27.04 -28.75 -10.03
C ARG A 380 26.84 -29.57 -11.30
N TYR A 381 25.85 -30.45 -11.35
CA TYR A 381 25.55 -31.22 -12.55
C TYR A 381 24.87 -30.33 -13.61
N PRO A 382 25.41 -30.25 -14.85
CA PRO A 382 24.78 -29.47 -15.91
C PRO A 382 23.45 -30.12 -16.29
N LEU A 383 22.39 -29.31 -16.42
CA LEU A 383 21.14 -29.69 -17.08
C LEU A 383 21.45 -30.12 -18.53
N THR A 384 21.84 -31.37 -18.73
CA THR A 384 22.03 -31.95 -20.07
C THR A 384 20.67 -32.08 -20.74
N LEU A 385 20.49 -31.25 -21.77
CA LEU A 385 19.53 -31.40 -22.87
C LEU A 385 19.30 -32.88 -23.24
N LYS A 386 18.26 -33.51 -22.69
CA LYS A 386 17.84 -34.86 -23.14
C LYS A 386 16.36 -35.00 -23.52
N SER A 387 15.52 -33.97 -23.43
CA SER A 387 14.09 -34.16 -23.76
C SER A 387 13.40 -33.01 -24.50
N ILE A 388 14.10 -31.97 -24.97
CA ILE A 388 13.40 -30.89 -25.71
C ILE A 388 13.38 -31.22 -27.20
N THR A 389 12.18 -31.52 -27.71
CA THR A 389 11.91 -31.70 -29.14
C THR A 389 12.06 -30.40 -29.92
N ARG A 390 12.44 -30.51 -31.19
CA ARG A 390 12.79 -29.40 -32.10
C ARG A 390 11.67 -28.36 -32.30
N SER A 391 10.45 -28.63 -31.84
CA SER A 391 9.28 -27.74 -31.87
C SER A 391 9.25 -26.72 -30.71
N ASP A 392 9.94 -26.98 -29.60
CA ASP A 392 9.82 -26.19 -28.37
C ASP A 392 10.78 -24.99 -28.31
N VAL A 393 11.77 -24.97 -29.20
CA VAL A 393 12.83 -23.94 -29.27
C VAL A 393 12.28 -22.57 -29.71
N LEU A 394 11.10 -22.51 -30.33
CA LEU A 394 10.49 -21.25 -30.77
C LEU A 394 9.56 -20.60 -29.74
N LYS A 395 9.19 -21.30 -28.65
CA LYS A 395 8.30 -20.74 -27.60
C LYS A 395 9.02 -20.36 -26.31
N TYR A 396 10.24 -20.84 -26.08
CA TYR A 396 11.05 -20.50 -24.91
C TYR A 396 12.20 -19.56 -25.27
N HIS A 397 12.03 -18.28 -25.00
CA HIS A 397 13.04 -17.25 -25.24
C HIS A 397 14.13 -17.21 -24.13
N ILE A 398 14.76 -18.35 -23.82
CA ILE A 398 15.99 -18.37 -23.01
C ILE A 398 17.04 -19.23 -23.73
N ARG A 399 18.25 -18.65 -23.91
CA ARG A 399 19.52 -19.24 -24.41
C ARG A 399 19.92 -18.88 -25.84
N ILE A 400 20.39 -17.65 -26.03
CA ILE A 400 21.61 -17.45 -26.83
C ILE A 400 22.75 -17.43 -25.80
N LEU A 401 23.63 -18.44 -25.83
CA LEU A 401 25.02 -18.47 -25.33
C LEU A 401 25.51 -19.82 -24.75
N GLY A 402 24.70 -20.88 -24.63
CA GLY A 402 25.25 -22.23 -24.43
C GLY A 402 26.20 -22.45 -23.23
N ILE A 403 26.12 -21.62 -22.17
CA ILE A 403 26.88 -21.79 -20.92
C ILE A 403 26.00 -22.57 -19.92
N PRO A 404 26.46 -23.70 -19.34
CA PRO A 404 25.77 -24.35 -18.24
C PRO A 404 25.75 -23.40 -17.03
N LYS A 405 24.57 -22.89 -16.67
CA LYS A 405 24.41 -22.06 -15.48
C LYS A 405 24.33 -23.00 -14.26
N VAL A 406 25.39 -23.05 -13.47
CA VAL A 406 25.38 -23.70 -12.15
C VAL A 406 24.46 -22.89 -11.25
N MET A 407 23.39 -23.50 -10.73
CA MET A 407 22.47 -22.85 -9.82
C MET A 407 22.96 -23.04 -8.38
N ASP A 408 23.33 -21.94 -7.73
CA ASP A 408 23.73 -21.96 -6.33
C ASP A 408 22.46 -21.96 -5.45
N TYR A 409 21.99 -23.17 -5.12
CA TYR A 409 20.90 -23.39 -4.16
C TYR A 409 21.36 -23.00 -2.75
N MET A 410 21.26 -21.72 -2.45
CA MET A 410 21.70 -21.17 -1.17
C MET A 410 20.93 -21.77 0.03
N CYS A 411 19.74 -22.34 -0.19
CA CYS A 411 18.99 -23.11 0.82
C CYS A 411 19.71 -24.40 1.22
N ILE A 412 20.51 -25.00 0.34
CA ILE A 412 21.37 -26.14 0.68
C ILE A 412 22.52 -25.66 1.56
N LYS A 413 23.18 -24.55 1.20
CA LYS A 413 24.27 -23.97 1.99
C LYS A 413 23.83 -23.52 3.38
N SER A 414 22.66 -22.91 3.51
CA SER A 414 22.11 -22.40 4.77
C SER A 414 21.26 -23.43 5.53
N PHE A 415 21.28 -24.69 5.11
CA PHE A 415 20.50 -25.78 5.71
C PHE A 415 18.98 -25.50 5.75
N GLY A 416 18.44 -24.68 4.85
CA GLY A 416 17.00 -24.39 4.76
C GLY A 416 16.15 -25.63 4.42
N PHE A 417 16.77 -26.72 3.99
CA PHE A 417 16.14 -28.04 3.87
C PHE A 417 15.92 -28.74 5.22
N LEU A 418 16.19 -28.11 6.37
CA LEU A 418 15.81 -28.68 7.68
C LEU A 418 14.54 -28.02 8.25
N THR A 419 14.09 -26.91 7.64
CA THR A 419 13.02 -26.09 8.19
C THR A 419 11.64 -26.70 7.92
N LEU A 420 10.85 -26.86 8.98
CA LEU A 420 9.48 -27.38 8.96
C LEU A 420 8.46 -26.26 8.64
N LYS A 421 8.61 -25.66 7.46
CA LYS A 421 7.82 -24.49 7.03
C LYS A 421 6.32 -24.72 7.16
N ILE A 422 5.85 -25.91 6.79
CA ILE A 422 4.43 -26.23 6.72
C ILE A 422 3.75 -26.20 8.09
N SER A 423 4.42 -26.67 9.16
CA SER A 423 3.84 -26.73 10.51
C SER A 423 3.68 -25.36 11.17
N HIS A 424 4.25 -24.33 10.55
CA HIS A 424 4.20 -22.95 11.03
C HIS A 424 3.18 -22.10 10.27
N LEU A 425 2.52 -22.68 9.28
CA LEU A 425 1.46 -22.03 8.54
C LEU A 425 0.16 -22.07 9.34
N PRO A 426 -0.62 -20.97 9.40
CA PRO A 426 -1.93 -20.95 10.05
C PRO A 426 -2.88 -22.05 9.56
N GLN A 427 -2.71 -22.50 8.32
CA GLN A 427 -3.52 -23.52 7.66
C GLN A 427 -3.12 -24.96 7.99
N TYR A 428 -2.07 -25.18 8.79
CA TYR A 428 -1.56 -26.54 9.05
C TYR A 428 -2.57 -27.43 9.78
N GLU A 429 -3.28 -26.91 10.78
CA GLU A 429 -4.33 -27.67 11.46
C GLU A 429 -5.50 -28.01 10.52
N ALA A 430 -5.83 -27.10 9.60
CA ALA A 430 -6.84 -27.36 8.56
C ALA A 430 -6.37 -28.45 7.59
N LEU A 431 -5.08 -28.55 7.29
CA LEU A 431 -4.51 -29.63 6.48
C LEU A 431 -4.70 -30.97 7.19
N LEU A 432 -4.31 -31.07 8.46
CA LEU A 432 -4.46 -32.32 9.22
C LEU A 432 -5.92 -32.72 9.39
N ALA A 433 -6.82 -31.76 9.62
CA ALA A 433 -8.27 -31.99 9.64
C ALA A 433 -8.77 -32.52 8.28
N LEU A 434 -8.33 -31.93 7.17
CA LEU A 434 -8.71 -32.37 5.83
C LEU A 434 -8.30 -33.82 5.57
N GLY A 435 -7.07 -34.22 5.95
CA GLY A 435 -6.60 -35.59 5.82
C GLY A 435 -7.36 -36.61 6.68
N ARG A 436 -7.84 -36.17 7.85
CA ARG A 436 -8.62 -37.00 8.78
C ARG A 436 -10.08 -37.16 8.36
N ASP A 437 -10.71 -36.07 7.94
CA ASP A 437 -12.17 -35.98 7.79
C ASP A 437 -12.62 -36.31 6.37
N ARG A 438 -11.76 -36.11 5.36
CA ARG A 438 -12.09 -36.33 3.95
C ARG A 438 -11.42 -37.63 3.44
N PRO A 439 -12.21 -38.65 3.07
CA PRO A 439 -11.68 -39.85 2.44
C PRO A 439 -10.92 -39.52 1.15
N ARG A 440 -9.72 -40.09 0.99
CA ARG A 440 -8.83 -39.88 -0.17
C ARG A 440 -8.52 -38.39 -0.44
N ALA A 441 -8.37 -37.57 0.60
CA ALA A 441 -7.89 -36.19 0.45
C ALA A 441 -6.44 -36.17 -0.04
N ILE A 442 -6.24 -35.93 -1.34
CA ILE A 442 -4.90 -35.92 -1.92
C ILE A 442 -4.14 -34.66 -1.48
N PHE A 443 -2.96 -34.85 -0.92
CA PHE A 443 -2.02 -33.79 -0.55
C PHE A 443 -0.79 -33.82 -1.46
N LEU A 444 -0.54 -32.71 -2.15
CA LEU A 444 0.63 -32.51 -3.00
C LEU A 444 1.59 -31.51 -2.34
N ASP A 445 2.83 -31.93 -2.08
CA ASP A 445 3.94 -31.05 -1.72
C ASP A 445 4.75 -30.75 -2.98
N PHE A 446 4.63 -29.53 -3.51
CA PHE A 446 5.21 -29.11 -4.78
C PHE A 446 6.46 -28.25 -4.58
N ALA A 447 7.52 -28.56 -5.32
CA ALA A 447 8.88 -28.09 -5.06
C ALA A 447 9.39 -28.53 -3.67
N CYS A 448 9.16 -29.82 -3.37
CA CYS A 448 9.35 -30.41 -2.04
C CYS A 448 10.82 -30.56 -1.61
N CYS A 449 11.78 -30.43 -2.53
CA CYS A 449 13.20 -30.67 -2.26
C CYS A 449 13.43 -32.04 -1.60
N PHE A 450 13.81 -32.09 -0.32
CA PHE A 450 14.07 -33.35 0.42
C PHE A 450 12.79 -33.96 1.04
N GLY A 451 11.66 -33.27 0.96
CA GLY A 451 10.37 -33.73 1.47
C GLY A 451 10.16 -33.57 2.97
N ASN A 452 10.81 -32.59 3.62
CA ASN A 452 10.69 -32.43 5.08
C ASN A 452 9.29 -32.00 5.51
N ASP A 453 8.67 -31.09 4.75
CA ASP A 453 7.34 -30.55 5.03
C ASP A 453 6.28 -31.66 4.95
N LEU A 454 6.24 -32.45 3.87
CA LEU A 454 5.33 -33.58 3.78
C LEU A 454 5.61 -34.68 4.83
N ARG A 455 6.88 -34.92 5.19
CA ARG A 455 7.22 -35.91 6.25
C ARG A 455 6.69 -35.47 7.61
N LYS A 456 6.73 -34.16 7.88
CA LYS A 456 6.14 -33.58 9.08
C LYS A 456 4.61 -33.73 9.09
N ALA A 457 3.93 -33.45 7.98
CA ALA A 457 2.49 -33.68 7.86
C ALA A 457 2.10 -35.16 8.09
N VAL A 458 2.85 -36.10 7.51
CA VAL A 458 2.63 -37.54 7.72
C VAL A 458 2.87 -37.95 9.17
N ALA A 459 3.96 -37.48 9.78
CA ALA A 459 4.27 -37.78 11.18
C ALA A 459 3.20 -37.26 12.15
N ASP A 460 2.53 -36.15 11.79
CA ASP A 460 1.44 -35.56 12.58
C ASP A 460 0.06 -36.15 12.24
N GLY A 461 0.00 -37.17 11.38
CA GLY A 461 -1.20 -37.97 11.15
C GLY A 461 -1.90 -37.74 9.80
N TYR A 462 -1.29 -37.05 8.83
CA TYR A 462 -1.82 -37.03 7.47
C TYR A 462 -1.66 -38.42 6.82
N PRO A 463 -2.71 -39.02 6.19
CA PRO A 463 -2.62 -40.37 5.63
C PRO A 463 -1.59 -40.46 4.50
N ILE A 464 -0.52 -41.25 4.71
CA ILE A 464 0.63 -41.34 3.81
C ILE A 464 0.25 -41.80 2.39
N GLU A 465 -0.76 -42.65 2.28
CA GLU A 465 -1.29 -43.18 1.01
C GLU A 465 -1.95 -42.12 0.13
N ASN A 466 -2.26 -40.94 0.69
CA ASN A 466 -2.86 -39.82 -0.03
C ASN A 466 -1.84 -38.70 -0.34
N VAL A 467 -0.56 -38.87 -0.01
CA VAL A 467 0.47 -37.85 -0.19
C VAL A 467 1.23 -38.06 -1.50
N ILE A 468 1.58 -36.98 -2.18
CA ILE A 468 2.41 -36.98 -3.40
C ILE A 468 3.50 -35.91 -3.26
N ALA A 469 4.71 -36.26 -3.69
CA ALA A 469 5.84 -35.34 -3.76
C ALA A 469 6.15 -35.00 -5.24
N SER A 470 6.48 -33.73 -5.52
CA SER A 470 6.94 -33.33 -6.85
C SER A 470 8.00 -32.24 -6.77
N ASP A 471 9.09 -32.43 -7.52
CA ASP A 471 10.17 -31.46 -7.71
C ASP A 471 10.82 -31.71 -9.08
N ILE A 472 11.61 -30.76 -9.57
CA ILE A 472 12.32 -30.91 -10.85
C ILE A 472 13.53 -31.85 -10.74
N GLN A 473 14.12 -32.01 -9.54
CA GLN A 473 15.29 -32.88 -9.31
C GLN A 473 14.97 -34.06 -8.41
N LYS A 474 15.02 -35.28 -8.98
CA LYS A 474 14.81 -36.53 -8.23
C LYS A 474 15.92 -36.80 -7.22
N GLU A 475 17.13 -36.36 -7.50
CA GLU A 475 18.30 -36.57 -6.65
C GLU A 475 18.12 -35.96 -5.26
N PHE A 476 17.39 -34.84 -5.13
CA PHE A 476 17.06 -34.25 -3.83
C PHE A 476 16.05 -35.08 -3.03
N TRP A 477 15.09 -35.72 -3.71
CA TRP A 477 14.18 -36.67 -3.08
C TRP A 477 14.92 -37.89 -2.53
N ASP A 478 15.84 -38.44 -3.32
CA ASP A 478 16.68 -39.59 -2.92
C ASP A 478 17.59 -39.21 -1.73
N LEU A 479 18.13 -37.99 -1.71
CA LEU A 479 18.85 -37.44 -0.56
C LEU A 479 17.96 -37.24 0.67
N GLY A 480 16.66 -36.98 0.49
CA GLY A 480 15.67 -36.98 1.57
C GLY A 480 15.54 -38.35 2.24
N HIS A 481 15.47 -39.44 1.45
CA HIS A 481 15.50 -40.80 2.01
C HIS A 481 16.77 -41.05 2.82
N LYS A 482 17.92 -40.61 2.32
CA LYS A 482 19.19 -40.69 3.05
C LYS A 482 19.20 -39.85 4.33
N LEU A 483 18.69 -38.62 4.29
CA LEU A 483 18.59 -37.73 5.45
C LEU A 483 17.77 -38.40 6.56
N TYR A 484 16.60 -38.93 6.23
CA TYR A 484 15.67 -39.53 7.19
C TYR A 484 15.93 -41.03 7.45
N ARG A 485 17.01 -41.60 6.91
CA ARG A 485 17.31 -43.06 6.99
C ARG A 485 16.11 -43.93 6.63
N SER A 486 15.31 -43.46 5.67
CA SER A 486 14.12 -44.17 5.17
C SER A 486 14.39 -44.78 3.81
N THR A 487 13.53 -45.69 3.40
CA THR A 487 13.52 -46.26 2.04
C THR A 487 12.14 -46.07 1.43
N PRO A 488 11.96 -46.24 0.10
CA PRO A 488 10.64 -46.23 -0.53
C PRO A 488 9.66 -47.26 0.07
N GLU A 489 10.15 -48.32 0.71
CA GLU A 489 9.30 -49.30 1.41
C GLU A 489 8.81 -48.79 2.77
N ILE A 490 9.64 -48.02 3.49
CA ILE A 490 9.31 -47.45 4.81
C ILE A 490 8.50 -46.16 4.66
N PHE A 491 8.78 -45.38 3.62
CA PHE A 491 8.12 -44.11 3.32
C PHE A 491 7.64 -44.10 1.86
N PRO A 492 6.54 -44.82 1.54
CA PRO A 492 6.06 -45.08 0.18
C PRO A 492 5.30 -43.90 -0.45
N VAL A 493 5.77 -42.66 -0.24
CA VAL A 493 5.21 -41.49 -0.92
C VAL A 493 5.72 -41.46 -2.37
N PRO A 494 4.84 -41.43 -3.38
CA PRO A 494 5.25 -41.34 -4.78
C PRO A 494 5.89 -39.97 -5.08
N PHE A 495 7.00 -40.01 -5.82
CA PHE A 495 7.70 -38.82 -6.29
C PHE A 495 7.59 -38.69 -7.81
N ILE A 496 7.01 -37.58 -8.27
CA ILE A 496 6.77 -37.31 -9.69
C ILE A 496 7.71 -36.17 -10.13
N PRO A 497 8.83 -36.47 -10.82
CA PRO A 497 9.73 -35.44 -11.31
C PRO A 497 9.10 -34.64 -12.45
N GLY A 498 9.21 -33.31 -12.42
CA GLY A 498 8.81 -32.51 -13.59
C GLY A 498 8.90 -31.00 -13.40
N ASP A 499 8.90 -30.29 -14.53
CA ASP A 499 8.89 -28.83 -14.60
C ASP A 499 7.44 -28.33 -14.61
N ILE A 500 7.13 -27.31 -13.81
CA ILE A 500 5.79 -26.71 -13.75
C ILE A 500 5.35 -26.11 -15.10
N PHE A 501 6.30 -25.71 -15.95
CA PHE A 501 6.03 -25.12 -17.26
C PHE A 501 6.01 -26.15 -18.38
N ASP A 502 6.30 -27.42 -18.08
CA ASP A 502 6.16 -28.50 -19.05
C ASP A 502 4.68 -28.92 -19.13
N PRO A 503 4.00 -28.67 -20.26
CA PRO A 503 2.59 -29.01 -20.43
C PRO A 503 2.33 -30.52 -20.41
N THR A 504 3.38 -31.36 -20.53
CA THR A 504 3.28 -32.81 -20.39
C THR A 504 3.34 -33.27 -18.93
N HIS A 505 3.82 -32.41 -18.02
CA HIS A 505 3.82 -32.63 -16.58
C HIS A 505 2.54 -32.10 -15.91
N ILE A 506 2.19 -30.83 -16.18
CA ILE A 506 0.91 -30.22 -15.77
C ILE A 506 0.31 -29.48 -16.97
N ALA A 507 -0.89 -29.87 -17.39
CA ALA A 507 -1.56 -29.19 -18.48
C ALA A 507 -2.14 -27.84 -18.01
N SER A 508 -1.95 -26.78 -18.81
CA SER A 508 -2.50 -25.45 -18.52
C SER A 508 -3.98 -25.39 -18.88
N THR A 509 -4.85 -25.93 -18.02
CA THR A 509 -6.32 -25.83 -18.14
C THR A 509 -6.88 -24.85 -17.10
N PRO A 510 -8.07 -24.26 -17.35
CA PRO A 510 -8.78 -23.48 -16.34
C PRO A 510 -9.06 -24.31 -15.07
N PRO A 511 -9.27 -23.65 -13.91
CA PRO A 511 -9.69 -24.34 -12.70
C PRO A 511 -11.02 -25.06 -12.88
N TYR A 512 -11.19 -26.15 -12.13
CA TYR A 512 -12.45 -26.89 -12.07
C TYR A 512 -13.37 -26.21 -11.06
N TYR A 513 -14.68 -26.15 -11.37
CA TYR A 513 -15.72 -25.61 -10.49
C TYR A 513 -16.74 -26.69 -10.07
N SER A 514 -16.60 -27.90 -10.60
CA SER A 514 -17.37 -29.07 -10.22
C SER A 514 -16.47 -30.31 -10.30
N PRO A 515 -16.67 -31.32 -9.42
CA PRO A 515 -15.81 -32.50 -9.37
C PRO A 515 -15.71 -33.17 -10.75
N PRO A 516 -14.49 -33.45 -11.25
CA PRO A 516 -14.31 -34.10 -12.54
C PRO A 516 -14.93 -35.51 -12.57
N THR A 517 -15.41 -35.95 -13.73
CA THR A 517 -15.87 -37.33 -13.96
C THR A 517 -14.73 -38.32 -14.17
N THR A 518 -13.50 -37.82 -14.34
CA THR A 518 -12.29 -38.65 -14.48
C THR A 518 -12.00 -39.37 -13.17
N GLN A 519 -11.71 -40.67 -13.25
CA GLN A 519 -11.35 -41.46 -12.07
C GLN A 519 -9.88 -41.23 -11.72
N ILE A 520 -9.63 -41.00 -10.43
CA ILE A 520 -8.28 -40.98 -9.86
C ILE A 520 -7.75 -42.42 -9.84
N PRO A 521 -6.49 -42.67 -10.26
CA PRO A 521 -5.87 -43.97 -10.11
C PRO A 521 -5.99 -44.49 -8.67
N ALA A 522 -6.33 -45.77 -8.51
CA ALA A 522 -6.45 -46.39 -7.19
C ALA A 522 -5.13 -46.29 -6.40
N ASP A 523 -4.01 -46.41 -7.11
CA ASP A 523 -2.64 -46.32 -6.62
C ASP A 523 -1.93 -45.11 -7.25
N LEU A 524 -1.54 -44.14 -6.41
CA LEU A 524 -0.87 -42.91 -6.82
C LEU A 524 0.57 -43.15 -7.30
N SER A 525 1.19 -44.28 -6.97
CA SER A 525 2.55 -44.63 -7.42
C SER A 525 2.66 -44.92 -8.91
N THR A 526 1.52 -45.12 -9.59
CA THR A 526 1.45 -45.34 -11.04
C THR A 526 1.56 -44.06 -11.86
N LEU A 527 1.55 -42.89 -11.22
CA LEU A 527 1.58 -41.58 -11.88
C LEU A 527 2.99 -41.22 -12.37
N ASN A 528 3.10 -40.85 -13.65
CA ASN A 528 4.34 -40.31 -14.25
C ASN A 528 4.25 -38.81 -14.56
N SER A 529 3.07 -38.20 -14.37
CA SER A 529 2.81 -36.77 -14.49
C SER A 529 1.65 -36.38 -13.56
N LEU A 530 1.43 -35.08 -13.36
CA LEU A 530 0.36 -34.56 -12.51
C LEU A 530 -0.96 -34.34 -13.27
N ILE A 531 -0.97 -34.48 -14.60
CA ILE A 531 -2.17 -34.33 -15.45
C ILE A 531 -3.38 -35.15 -14.95
N PRO A 532 -3.24 -36.43 -14.55
CA PRO A 532 -4.38 -37.23 -14.07
C PRO A 532 -5.03 -36.69 -12.79
N LEU A 533 -4.37 -35.78 -12.08
CA LEU A 533 -4.83 -35.18 -10.83
C LEU A 533 -5.56 -33.85 -11.01
N GLN A 534 -5.76 -33.40 -12.24
CA GLN A 534 -6.50 -32.16 -12.53
C GLN A 534 -7.90 -32.18 -11.91
N GLY A 535 -8.17 -31.19 -11.06
CA GLY A 535 -9.43 -31.07 -10.30
C GLY A 535 -9.61 -32.06 -9.14
N HIS A 536 -8.56 -32.80 -8.74
CA HIS A 536 -8.65 -33.86 -7.73
C HIS A 536 -7.78 -33.63 -6.48
N VAL A 537 -6.85 -32.67 -6.50
CA VAL A 537 -5.94 -32.43 -5.38
C VAL A 537 -6.62 -31.60 -4.30
N SER A 538 -6.72 -32.15 -3.09
CA SER A 538 -7.40 -31.50 -1.97
C SER A 538 -6.53 -30.44 -1.28
N ALA A 539 -5.23 -30.67 -1.18
CA ALA A 539 -4.31 -29.69 -0.62
C ALA A 539 -3.02 -29.61 -1.44
N ILE A 540 -2.57 -28.40 -1.75
CA ILE A 540 -1.30 -28.15 -2.44
C ILE A 540 -0.44 -27.23 -1.57
N HIS A 541 0.63 -27.78 -1.00
CA HIS A 541 1.65 -26.97 -0.32
C HIS A 541 2.72 -26.54 -1.32
N VAL A 542 3.01 -25.24 -1.34
CA VAL A 542 4.06 -24.67 -2.19
C VAL A 542 4.71 -23.46 -1.51
N SER A 543 5.90 -23.67 -0.95
CA SER A 543 6.64 -22.65 -0.20
C SER A 543 8.03 -22.39 -0.78
N ALA A 544 8.45 -21.14 -0.77
CA ALA A 544 9.73 -20.70 -1.32
C ALA A 544 9.93 -21.09 -2.80
N PHE A 545 8.87 -20.97 -3.61
CA PHE A 545 8.86 -21.38 -5.02
C PHE A 545 8.64 -20.22 -6.01
N PHE A 546 7.53 -19.48 -5.88
CA PHE A 546 7.18 -18.40 -6.83
C PHE A 546 8.27 -17.33 -7.01
N HIS A 547 9.04 -17.12 -5.96
CA HIS A 547 10.14 -16.16 -5.90
C HIS A 547 11.32 -16.54 -6.83
N LEU A 548 11.30 -17.71 -7.48
CA LEU A 548 12.27 -18.13 -8.49
C LEU A 548 11.99 -17.55 -9.89
N PHE A 549 10.82 -16.93 -10.09
CA PHE A 549 10.29 -16.61 -11.41
C PHE A 549 9.96 -15.11 -11.57
N ASN A 550 9.88 -14.66 -12.82
CA ASN A 550 9.34 -13.33 -13.14
C ASN A 550 7.81 -13.29 -12.99
N LYS A 551 7.20 -12.10 -13.16
CA LYS A 551 5.76 -11.91 -12.94
C LYS A 551 4.90 -12.84 -13.81
N GLU A 552 5.18 -12.92 -15.10
CA GLU A 552 4.42 -13.72 -16.07
C GLU A 552 4.54 -15.21 -15.80
N GLU A 553 5.75 -15.67 -15.46
CA GLU A 553 6.02 -17.05 -15.05
C GLU A 553 5.34 -17.39 -13.72
N GLN A 554 5.32 -16.49 -12.73
CA GLN A 554 4.57 -16.69 -11.47
C GLN A 554 3.07 -16.87 -11.73
N ILE A 555 2.50 -16.07 -12.63
CA ILE A 555 1.09 -16.19 -13.04
C ILE A 555 0.85 -17.54 -13.74
N SER A 556 1.74 -17.95 -14.63
CA SER A 556 1.63 -19.24 -15.33
C SER A 556 1.73 -20.43 -14.37
N ALA A 557 2.67 -20.38 -13.43
CA ALA A 557 2.82 -21.37 -12.37
C ALA A 557 1.56 -21.46 -11.49
N ALA A 558 1.01 -20.31 -11.10
CA ALA A 558 -0.22 -20.25 -10.29
C ALA A 558 -1.40 -20.88 -11.03
N ARG A 559 -1.55 -20.64 -12.34
CA ARG A 559 -2.57 -21.28 -13.18
C ARG A 559 -2.41 -22.79 -13.29
N ALA A 560 -1.17 -23.28 -13.45
CA ALA A 560 -0.89 -24.71 -13.51
C ALA A 560 -1.30 -25.41 -12.20
N LEU A 561 -0.91 -24.86 -11.04
CA LEU A 561 -1.32 -25.41 -9.73
C LEU A 561 -2.83 -25.31 -9.50
N ALA A 562 -3.45 -24.20 -9.92
CA ALA A 562 -4.90 -24.03 -9.84
C ALA A 562 -5.68 -25.09 -10.63
N SER A 563 -5.12 -25.61 -11.73
CA SER A 563 -5.75 -26.68 -12.52
C SER A 563 -5.84 -28.03 -11.76
N LEU A 564 -4.98 -28.24 -10.77
CA LEU A 564 -4.93 -29.46 -9.95
C LEU A 564 -5.91 -29.41 -8.78
N LEU A 565 -6.23 -28.20 -8.30
CA LEU A 565 -7.04 -28.01 -7.09
C LEU A 565 -8.46 -28.56 -7.27
N SER A 566 -8.90 -29.35 -6.30
CA SER A 566 -10.25 -29.89 -6.24
C SER A 566 -11.27 -28.77 -5.97
N PRO A 567 -12.41 -28.74 -6.68
CA PRO A 567 -13.46 -27.74 -6.48
C PRO A 567 -14.27 -27.96 -5.19
N ILE A 568 -14.03 -29.07 -4.48
CA ILE A 568 -14.86 -29.40 -3.32
C ILE A 568 -14.41 -28.53 -2.12
N PRO A 569 -15.35 -27.86 -1.41
CA PRO A 569 -15.04 -26.95 -0.32
C PRO A 569 -14.03 -27.49 0.70
N GLY A 570 -13.20 -26.58 1.22
CA GLY A 570 -12.08 -26.92 2.12
C GLY A 570 -10.81 -27.37 1.41
N SER A 571 -10.84 -27.53 0.08
CA SER A 571 -9.61 -27.75 -0.70
C SER A 571 -8.80 -26.46 -0.80
N MET A 572 -7.48 -26.53 -0.66
CA MET A 572 -6.62 -25.34 -0.54
C MET A 572 -5.29 -25.46 -1.27
N ILE A 573 -4.79 -24.31 -1.74
CA ILE A 573 -3.38 -24.10 -2.08
C ILE A 573 -2.81 -23.23 -0.98
N PHE A 574 -1.61 -23.48 -0.46
CA PHE A 574 -1.08 -22.65 0.61
C PHE A 574 0.44 -22.70 0.67
N GLY A 575 1.04 -21.66 1.24
CA GLY A 575 2.47 -21.62 1.46
C GLY A 575 3.01 -20.23 1.70
N THR A 576 4.30 -20.06 1.41
CA THR A 576 5.01 -18.79 1.60
C THR A 576 5.86 -18.41 0.40
N HIS A 577 5.99 -17.12 0.13
CA HIS A 577 7.00 -16.61 -0.80
C HIS A 577 7.42 -15.18 -0.46
N SER A 578 8.46 -14.69 -1.14
CA SER A 578 8.95 -13.32 -0.93
C SER A 578 7.94 -12.28 -1.41
N SER A 579 7.70 -11.25 -0.60
CA SER A 579 6.73 -10.19 -0.86
C SER A 579 7.31 -8.80 -0.58
N LEU A 580 6.60 -7.76 -1.00
CA LEU A 580 6.86 -6.33 -0.74
C LEU A 580 5.55 -5.64 -0.33
N GLU A 581 5.61 -4.44 0.27
CA GLU A 581 4.38 -3.66 0.57
C GLU A 581 3.67 -3.17 -0.70
N VAL A 582 4.44 -2.91 -1.75
CA VAL A 582 3.95 -2.55 -3.08
C VAL A 582 4.59 -3.52 -4.05
N SER A 583 3.78 -4.12 -4.92
CA SER A 583 4.29 -5.09 -5.89
C SER A 583 5.37 -4.47 -6.76
N GLY A 584 6.44 -5.21 -6.98
CA GLY A 584 7.57 -4.73 -7.77
C GLY A 584 8.74 -5.69 -7.82
N GLU A 585 9.77 -5.29 -8.56
CA GLU A 585 11.00 -6.05 -8.66
C GLU A 585 11.91 -5.80 -7.45
N ARG A 586 12.44 -6.90 -6.89
CA ARG A 586 13.50 -6.90 -5.88
C ARG A 586 14.74 -7.59 -6.43
N LEU A 587 15.87 -6.89 -6.44
CA LEU A 587 17.17 -7.49 -6.77
C LEU A 587 17.59 -8.44 -5.64
N ILE A 588 17.85 -9.71 -5.98
CA ILE A 588 18.49 -10.67 -5.08
C ILE A 588 20.01 -10.55 -5.27
N GLN A 589 20.71 -9.90 -4.33
CA GLN A 589 22.14 -9.59 -4.43
C GLN A 589 23.01 -10.83 -4.70
N VAL A 590 22.71 -11.96 -4.03
CA VAL A 590 23.40 -13.24 -4.21
C VAL A 590 23.36 -13.75 -5.65
N ARG A 591 22.21 -13.64 -6.32
CA ARG A 591 22.00 -14.17 -7.69
C ARG A 591 22.22 -13.11 -8.77
N LYS A 592 22.31 -11.84 -8.39
CA LYS A 592 22.31 -10.67 -9.30
C LYS A 592 21.12 -10.68 -10.27
N GLU A 593 19.96 -11.15 -9.80
CA GLU A 593 18.74 -11.28 -10.59
C GLU A 593 17.58 -10.54 -9.91
N ASN A 594 16.71 -9.95 -10.72
CA ASN A 594 15.47 -9.36 -10.24
C ASN A 594 14.41 -10.45 -10.07
N MET A 595 13.73 -10.40 -8.94
CA MET A 595 12.59 -11.25 -8.63
C MET A 595 11.36 -10.36 -8.44
N TRP A 596 10.24 -10.75 -9.05
CA TRP A 596 8.98 -10.07 -8.82
C TRP A 596 8.43 -10.47 -7.45
N CYS A 597 8.09 -9.47 -6.63
CA CYS A 597 7.42 -9.66 -5.35
C CYS A 597 6.03 -9.04 -5.45
N PHE A 598 4.98 -9.85 -5.33
CA PHE A 598 3.64 -9.31 -5.14
C PHE A 598 3.48 -8.74 -3.73
N ASN A 599 2.73 -7.65 -3.61
CA ASN A 599 2.15 -7.27 -2.32
C ASN A 599 0.91 -8.14 -2.02
N VAL A 600 0.38 -7.98 -0.81
CA VAL A 600 -0.73 -8.81 -0.32
C VAL A 600 -1.97 -8.69 -1.21
N GLU A 601 -2.33 -7.46 -1.59
CA GLU A 601 -3.56 -7.22 -2.34
C GLU A 601 -3.46 -7.66 -3.81
N ASP A 602 -2.33 -7.41 -4.48
CA ASP A 602 -2.12 -7.89 -5.85
C ASP A 602 -1.99 -9.42 -5.90
N TRP A 603 -1.42 -10.04 -4.86
CA TRP A 603 -1.38 -11.50 -4.74
C TRP A 603 -2.78 -12.10 -4.58
N LYS A 604 -3.62 -11.50 -3.71
CA LYS A 604 -5.04 -11.88 -3.60
C LYS A 604 -5.78 -11.68 -4.92
N GLY A 605 -5.55 -10.55 -5.59
CA GLY A 605 -6.12 -10.23 -6.89
C GLY A 605 -5.77 -11.29 -7.94
N LEU A 606 -4.50 -11.71 -8.01
CA LEU A 606 -4.05 -12.76 -8.93
C LEU A 606 -4.85 -14.07 -8.78
N TRP A 607 -5.00 -14.57 -7.54
CA TRP A 607 -5.73 -15.82 -7.31
C TRP A 607 -7.22 -15.67 -7.63
N LYS A 608 -7.83 -14.53 -7.29
CA LYS A 608 -9.22 -14.19 -7.69
C LYS A 608 -9.40 -14.07 -9.20
N ASP A 609 -8.39 -13.63 -9.94
CA ASP A 609 -8.43 -13.57 -11.40
C ASP A 609 -8.31 -14.96 -12.04
N ILE A 610 -7.52 -15.85 -11.43
CA ILE A 610 -7.35 -17.25 -11.89
C ILE A 610 -8.66 -18.03 -11.67
N PHE A 611 -9.28 -17.87 -10.52
CA PHE A 611 -10.54 -18.51 -10.13
C PHE A 611 -11.71 -17.53 -10.29
N LYS A 612 -12.40 -17.58 -11.44
CA LYS A 612 -13.47 -16.63 -11.76
C LYS A 612 -14.61 -16.67 -10.72
N GLY A 613 -15.04 -15.50 -10.24
CA GLY A 613 -16.34 -15.28 -9.62
C GLY A 613 -16.56 -15.89 -8.23
N GLY A 614 -15.75 -15.50 -7.23
CA GLY A 614 -16.04 -15.77 -5.82
C GLY A 614 -15.95 -17.24 -5.37
N SER A 615 -15.54 -18.15 -6.26
CA SER A 615 -15.41 -19.59 -6.00
C SER A 615 -14.33 -19.96 -4.98
N ILE A 616 -13.47 -19.01 -4.62
CA ILE A 616 -12.41 -19.16 -3.63
C ILE A 616 -12.37 -17.95 -2.70
N GLU A 617 -11.91 -18.18 -1.48
CA GLU A 617 -11.41 -17.14 -0.59
C GLU A 617 -9.88 -17.15 -0.65
N VAL A 618 -9.28 -15.96 -0.57
CA VAL A 618 -7.82 -15.81 -0.57
C VAL A 618 -7.39 -15.10 0.70
N GLU A 619 -6.96 -15.89 1.67
CA GLU A 619 -6.27 -15.39 2.84
C GLU A 619 -4.84 -15.06 2.45
N ALA A 620 -4.37 -13.86 2.78
CA ALA A 620 -2.96 -13.55 2.68
C ALA A 620 -2.57 -12.49 3.69
N SER A 621 -1.49 -12.75 4.41
CA SER A 621 -0.95 -11.86 5.43
C SER A 621 0.55 -11.73 5.27
N LEU A 622 1.05 -10.55 5.60
CA LEU A 622 2.46 -10.25 5.51
C LEU A 622 3.08 -10.49 6.89
N VAL A 623 4.07 -11.38 6.94
CA VAL A 623 4.77 -11.74 8.16
C VAL A 623 6.17 -11.12 8.12
N GLU A 624 6.50 -10.30 9.12
CA GLU A 624 7.84 -9.77 9.31
C GLU A 624 8.80 -10.90 9.71
N ARG A 625 9.90 -11.03 8.97
CA ARG A 625 11.00 -11.91 9.40
C ARG A 625 11.69 -11.29 10.60
N GLY A 626 11.44 -11.84 11.79
CA GLY A 626 12.03 -11.37 13.04
C GLY A 626 11.41 -11.92 14.32
N LYS A 627 10.22 -12.53 14.25
CA LYS A 627 9.61 -13.30 15.36
C LYS A 627 9.48 -14.78 14.98
N ASP A 628 10.57 -15.48 15.28
CA ASP A 628 10.69 -16.87 15.74
C ASP A 628 10.39 -18.10 14.86
N VAL A 629 9.90 -18.00 13.61
CA VAL A 629 9.51 -19.25 12.90
C VAL A 629 10.04 -19.44 11.48
N TRP A 630 10.45 -18.34 10.83
CA TRP A 630 10.98 -18.37 9.45
C TRP A 630 12.49 -18.15 9.42
N ARG A 631 13.23 -18.68 10.41
CA ARG A 631 14.70 -18.69 10.45
C ARG A 631 15.26 -19.57 9.34
N GLY A 632 15.15 -19.09 8.11
CA GLY A 632 16.16 -19.43 7.12
C GLY A 632 17.44 -18.68 7.52
N ARG A 633 18.56 -19.39 7.63
CA ARG A 633 19.87 -18.90 8.07
C ARG A 633 20.53 -18.04 6.99
N TRP A 634 19.85 -16.94 6.66
CA TRP A 634 20.14 -15.99 5.58
C TRP A 634 20.63 -14.63 6.10
N GLU A 635 20.75 -14.48 7.42
CA GLU A 635 21.17 -13.24 8.08
C GLU A 635 22.65 -12.92 7.83
N ASN A 636 23.50 -13.93 7.63
CA ASN A 636 24.94 -13.75 7.51
C ASN A 636 25.48 -13.79 6.06
N VAL A 637 24.63 -13.98 5.05
CA VAL A 637 25.08 -14.15 3.65
C VAL A 637 24.88 -12.88 2.80
N ASP A 638 24.00 -11.98 3.23
CA ASP A 638 23.74 -10.70 2.55
C ASP A 638 23.87 -9.55 3.55
N ASN A 639 24.80 -8.63 3.30
CA ASN A 639 24.88 -7.32 3.97
C ASN A 639 23.70 -6.39 3.54
N GLU A 640 22.49 -6.92 3.42
CA GLU A 640 21.26 -6.19 3.16
C GLU A 640 20.63 -5.77 4.48
N SER A 641 20.16 -4.52 4.56
CA SER A 641 19.39 -4.06 5.71
C SER A 641 18.16 -4.93 5.95
N GLU A 642 17.99 -5.47 7.16
CA GLU A 642 16.85 -6.30 7.62
C GLU A 642 15.44 -5.82 7.20
N THR A 643 15.25 -4.54 6.89
CA THR A 643 13.95 -3.87 6.77
C THR A 643 13.20 -4.07 5.45
N GLN A 644 13.71 -4.85 4.49
CA GLN A 644 13.04 -5.07 3.18
C GLN A 644 12.64 -6.53 2.90
N ARG A 645 12.91 -7.48 3.81
CA ARG A 645 12.60 -8.90 3.61
C ARG A 645 11.26 -9.25 4.24
N ARG A 646 10.21 -9.26 3.43
CA ARG A 646 8.86 -9.65 3.82
C ARG A 646 8.49 -10.99 3.21
N THR A 647 7.81 -11.82 3.99
CA THR A 647 7.25 -13.09 3.53
C THR A 647 5.75 -12.96 3.59
N ILE A 648 5.07 -13.32 2.51
CA ILE A 648 3.61 -13.44 2.54
C ILE A 648 3.27 -14.90 2.85
N VAL A 649 2.40 -15.09 3.82
CA VAL A 649 1.70 -16.35 4.10
C VAL A 649 0.36 -16.25 3.42
N TRP A 650 -0.01 -17.24 2.62
CA TRP A 650 -1.19 -17.16 1.77
C TRP A 650 -1.86 -18.52 1.62
N CYS A 651 -3.18 -18.48 1.44
CA CYS A 651 -4.02 -19.65 1.21
C CYS A 651 -5.26 -19.26 0.36
N PRO A 652 -5.27 -19.55 -0.96
CA PRO A 652 -6.46 -19.61 -1.76
C PRO A 652 -7.13 -20.96 -1.46
N HIS A 653 -8.35 -20.93 -0.96
CA HIS A 653 -9.11 -22.13 -0.68
C HIS A 653 -10.50 -22.04 -1.28
N THR A 654 -10.97 -23.20 -1.73
CA THR A 654 -12.35 -23.37 -2.19
C THR A 654 -13.30 -23.06 -1.05
N GLU A 655 -14.24 -22.20 -1.34
CA GLU A 655 -15.12 -21.61 -0.34
C GLU A 655 -15.99 -22.69 0.31
N VAL A 656 -15.95 -22.81 1.64
CA VAL A 656 -17.19 -22.96 2.40
C VAL A 656 -17.58 -21.51 2.67
N LYS A 657 -18.68 -21.01 2.07
CA LYS A 657 -19.19 -19.63 2.20
C LYS A 657 -18.59 -18.95 3.43
N SER A 658 -17.52 -18.17 3.24
CA SER A 658 -16.72 -17.78 4.37
C SER A 658 -17.46 -16.68 5.10
N ASN A 659 -17.70 -16.93 6.37
CA ASN A 659 -18.63 -16.12 7.10
C ASN A 659 -17.98 -14.80 7.62
N GLY A 660 -17.13 -14.10 6.85
CA GLY A 660 -16.74 -12.72 7.13
C GLY A 660 -16.05 -12.49 8.48
N ARG A 661 -14.97 -13.24 8.79
CA ARG A 661 -14.27 -13.16 10.09
C ARG A 661 -13.12 -12.12 10.15
N LEU A 662 -13.14 -11.19 11.12
CA LEU A 662 -12.16 -10.19 11.55
C LEU A 662 -11.27 -10.70 12.72
N PRO A 663 -9.95 -10.88 12.57
CA PRO A 663 -9.10 -11.59 13.54
C PRO A 663 -8.78 -10.86 14.87
N SER A 664 -9.15 -9.58 15.01
CA SER A 664 -8.82 -8.76 16.21
C SER A 664 -9.93 -8.66 17.27
N LEU A 665 -11.12 -9.21 16.98
CA LEU A 665 -12.27 -9.08 17.87
C LEU A 665 -12.36 -10.30 18.81
N VAL A 666 -12.75 -10.05 20.06
CA VAL A 666 -12.92 -11.09 21.11
C VAL A 666 -14.27 -10.91 21.77
N LEU A 667 -15.01 -11.99 21.97
CA LEU A 667 -16.29 -11.95 22.68
C LEU A 667 -16.12 -11.46 24.12
N ASP A 668 -16.95 -10.50 24.52
CA ASP A 668 -16.98 -9.95 25.88
C ASP A 668 -18.43 -9.93 26.39
N SER A 669 -18.75 -10.84 27.31
CA SER A 669 -20.09 -10.94 27.89
C SER A 669 -20.47 -9.76 28.79
N SER A 670 -19.52 -8.91 29.19
CA SER A 670 -19.79 -7.72 29.99
C SER A 670 -20.51 -6.62 29.21
N LEU A 671 -20.45 -6.67 27.87
CA LEU A 671 -21.11 -5.71 26.97
C LEU A 671 -22.64 -5.92 26.86
N PHE A 672 -23.17 -7.01 27.43
CA PHE A 672 -24.61 -7.26 27.43
C PHE A 672 -25.33 -6.30 28.41
N SER A 673 -26.03 -5.31 27.86
CA SER A 673 -26.72 -4.27 28.62
C SER A 673 -28.00 -3.78 27.94
N PRO A 674 -29.05 -4.63 27.79
CA PRO A 674 -30.29 -4.28 27.10
C PRO A 674 -31.03 -3.10 27.75
N LEU A 675 -31.75 -2.32 26.93
CA LEU A 675 -32.71 -1.33 27.42
C LEU A 675 -33.91 -2.02 28.08
N PRO A 676 -34.68 -1.32 28.96
CA PRO A 676 -35.85 -1.90 29.61
C PRO A 676 -36.82 -2.58 28.64
N ASP A 677 -37.18 -1.91 27.55
CA ASP A 677 -38.14 -2.44 26.56
C ASP A 677 -37.56 -3.62 25.76
N GLU A 678 -36.26 -3.60 25.48
CA GLU A 678 -35.55 -4.72 24.83
C GLU A 678 -35.49 -5.93 25.75
N LEU A 679 -35.23 -5.71 27.04
CA LEU A 679 -35.21 -6.75 28.05
C LEU A 679 -36.60 -7.36 28.24
N GLU A 680 -37.64 -6.54 28.34
CA GLU A 680 -39.03 -7.01 28.43
C GLU A 680 -39.41 -7.84 27.20
N PHE A 681 -39.07 -7.35 26.00
CA PHE A 681 -39.30 -8.09 24.77
C PHE A 681 -38.56 -9.43 24.75
N LEU A 682 -37.27 -9.44 25.11
CA LEU A 682 -36.47 -10.68 25.17
C LEU A 682 -37.05 -11.68 26.17
N LYS A 683 -37.41 -11.24 27.39
CA LYS A 683 -38.05 -12.12 28.39
C LYS A 683 -39.34 -12.72 27.86
N ARG A 684 -40.21 -11.88 27.28
CA ARG A 684 -41.50 -12.31 26.74
C ARG A 684 -41.36 -13.29 25.58
N GLN A 685 -40.40 -13.06 24.67
CA GLN A 685 -40.21 -13.92 23.50
C GLN A 685 -39.44 -15.21 23.82
N THR A 686 -38.57 -15.21 24.83
CA THR A 686 -37.81 -16.39 25.24
C THR A 686 -38.48 -17.19 26.35
N GLU A 687 -39.47 -16.62 27.03
CA GLU A 687 -40.10 -17.18 28.24
C GLU A 687 -39.10 -17.42 29.39
N ILE A 688 -37.99 -16.68 29.41
CA ILE A 688 -36.97 -16.72 30.48
C ILE A 688 -37.10 -15.46 31.34
N GLU A 689 -37.60 -15.62 32.56
CA GLU A 689 -37.82 -14.50 33.48
C GLU A 689 -36.58 -14.10 34.29
N ASP A 690 -35.72 -15.07 34.61
CA ASP A 690 -34.48 -14.84 35.35
C ASP A 690 -33.45 -14.11 34.47
N LEU A 691 -32.91 -13.00 34.98
CA LEU A 691 -32.01 -12.15 34.20
C LEU A 691 -30.66 -12.83 33.91
N GLU A 692 -30.16 -13.62 34.86
CA GLU A 692 -28.86 -14.27 34.70
C GLU A 692 -28.97 -15.48 33.78
N GLU A 693 -30.06 -16.24 33.87
CA GLU A 693 -30.39 -17.30 32.92
C GLU A 693 -30.56 -16.75 31.50
N LEU A 694 -31.30 -15.65 31.33
CA LEU A 694 -31.48 -14.99 30.04
C LEU A 694 -30.14 -14.50 29.47
N LYS A 695 -29.29 -13.90 30.31
CA LYS A 695 -27.94 -13.47 29.91
C LYS A 695 -27.09 -14.64 29.45
N GLN A 696 -27.04 -15.73 30.20
CA GLN A 696 -26.29 -16.93 29.82
C GLN A 696 -26.80 -17.54 28.51
N TYR A 697 -28.12 -17.55 28.32
CA TYR A 697 -28.76 -18.01 27.10
C TYR A 697 -28.36 -17.15 25.91
N ILE A 698 -28.47 -15.82 26.01
CA ILE A 698 -28.10 -14.89 24.94
C ILE A 698 -26.59 -14.97 24.63
N VAL A 699 -25.73 -15.13 25.63
CA VAL A 699 -24.28 -15.35 25.43
C VAL A 699 -24.00 -16.68 24.72
N SER A 700 -24.84 -17.70 24.88
CA SER A 700 -24.72 -18.94 24.11
C SER A 700 -25.06 -18.71 22.63
N VAL A 701 -26.11 -17.95 22.34
CA VAL A 701 -26.50 -17.57 20.98
C VAL A 701 -25.45 -16.65 20.35
N GLN A 702 -24.87 -15.74 21.12
CA GLN A 702 -23.75 -14.89 20.70
C GLN A 702 -22.57 -15.73 20.24
N ARG A 703 -22.20 -16.78 20.98
CA ARG A 703 -21.12 -17.69 20.61
C ARG A 703 -21.40 -18.43 19.30
N ASP A 704 -22.63 -18.86 19.08
CA ASP A 704 -23.02 -19.53 17.83
C ASP A 704 -23.06 -18.55 16.65
N ALA A 705 -23.59 -17.34 16.86
CA ALA A 705 -23.55 -16.26 15.87
C ALA A 705 -22.11 -15.90 15.51
N TRP A 706 -21.21 -15.91 16.49
CA TRP A 706 -19.77 -15.71 16.28
C TRP A 706 -19.13 -16.82 15.44
N GLN A 707 -19.67 -18.05 15.53
CA GLN A 707 -19.23 -19.15 14.68
C GLN A 707 -19.63 -18.96 13.23
N VAL A 708 -20.78 -18.33 12.99
CA VAL A 708 -21.14 -17.79 11.69
C VAL A 708 -20.17 -16.64 11.40
N ALA A 709 -20.42 -15.39 11.78
CA ALA A 709 -19.48 -14.27 11.55
C ALA A 709 -19.04 -13.62 12.86
N ASN A 710 -17.85 -13.04 12.93
CA ASN A 710 -17.38 -12.35 14.14
C ASN A 710 -17.50 -10.82 14.04
N TYR A 711 -18.66 -10.34 13.61
CA TYR A 711 -18.93 -8.91 13.49
C TYR A 711 -18.93 -8.21 14.86
N VAL A 712 -18.52 -6.93 14.89
CA VAL A 712 -18.53 -6.06 16.10
C VAL A 712 -19.90 -6.05 16.77
N CYS A 713 -20.93 -6.11 15.95
CA CYS A 713 -22.33 -6.14 16.33
C CYS A 713 -22.73 -7.35 17.21
N ILE A 714 -22.04 -8.49 17.04
CA ILE A 714 -22.24 -9.73 17.78
C ILE A 714 -21.49 -9.59 19.08
N GLN A 715 -20.26 -9.05 19.04
CA GLN A 715 -19.48 -8.71 20.23
C GLN A 715 -20.26 -7.79 21.18
N THR A 716 -20.94 -6.77 20.65
CA THR A 716 -21.67 -5.75 21.42
C THR A 716 -23.14 -6.07 21.68
N PHE A 717 -23.59 -7.29 21.35
CA PHE A 717 -24.97 -7.75 21.52
C PHE A 717 -26.03 -6.93 20.78
N GLY A 718 -25.70 -6.18 19.74
CA GLY A 718 -26.74 -5.37 19.13
C GLY A 718 -27.82 -6.17 18.39
N PHE A 719 -27.62 -7.48 18.15
CA PHE A 719 -28.65 -8.37 17.61
C PHE A 719 -29.83 -8.56 18.59
N THR A 720 -29.71 -8.02 19.81
CA THR A 720 -30.79 -7.93 20.78
C THR A 720 -31.49 -6.56 20.79
N THR A 721 -31.10 -5.62 19.92
CA THR A 721 -31.65 -4.26 19.92
C THR A 721 -32.94 -4.18 19.10
N LEU A 722 -33.85 -3.27 19.45
CA LEU A 722 -35.14 -3.10 18.77
C LEU A 722 -35.17 -1.80 17.96
N LYS A 723 -34.22 -1.65 17.03
CA LYS A 723 -33.97 -0.40 16.30
C LYS A 723 -35.19 0.08 15.53
N ILE A 724 -35.92 -0.81 14.88
CA ILE A 724 -37.08 -0.42 14.06
C ILE A 724 -38.11 0.36 14.87
N SER A 725 -38.29 0.01 16.16
CA SER A 725 -39.28 0.64 17.04
C SER A 725 -38.92 2.07 17.46
N LEU A 726 -37.67 2.48 17.26
CA LEU A 726 -37.16 3.82 17.56
C LEU A 726 -37.26 4.77 16.36
N LEU A 727 -37.51 4.25 15.16
CA LEU A 727 -37.58 5.05 13.93
C LEU A 727 -38.95 5.75 13.82
N SER A 728 -38.97 7.02 13.45
CA SER A 728 -40.20 7.80 13.30
C SER A 728 -41.23 7.18 12.34
N PRO A 729 -40.86 6.46 11.25
CA PRO A 729 -41.84 5.82 10.38
C PRO A 729 -42.46 4.53 10.95
N TYR A 730 -42.03 4.04 12.12
CA TYR A 730 -42.49 2.76 12.65
C TYR A 730 -44.01 2.69 12.87
N GLN A 731 -44.61 3.76 13.40
CA GLN A 731 -46.06 3.82 13.56
C GLN A 731 -46.78 3.77 12.22
N ALA A 732 -46.23 4.41 11.19
CA ALA A 732 -46.77 4.34 9.84
C ALA A 732 -46.70 2.91 9.28
N LEU A 733 -45.63 2.15 9.57
CA LEU A 733 -45.54 0.73 9.24
C LEU A 733 -46.68 -0.06 9.90
N LEU A 734 -46.94 0.12 11.19
CA LEU A 734 -48.02 -0.61 11.90
C LEU A 734 -49.43 -0.23 11.43
N ASP A 735 -49.60 0.97 10.87
CA ASP A 735 -50.87 1.41 10.31
C ASP A 735 -51.10 0.95 8.86
N MET A 736 -50.06 0.48 8.15
CA MET A 736 -50.18 0.02 6.76
C MET A 736 -51.21 -1.12 6.58
N PRO A 737 -51.17 -2.21 7.38
CA PRO A 737 -52.14 -3.30 7.24
C PRO A 737 -53.59 -2.88 7.51
N LYS A 738 -53.80 -1.84 8.33
CA LYS A 738 -55.13 -1.28 8.61
C LYS A 738 -55.73 -0.59 7.38
N LYS A 739 -54.88 0.03 6.54
CA LYS A 739 -55.27 0.71 5.31
C LYS A 739 -55.29 -0.24 4.10
N LYS A 740 -54.32 -1.15 4.03
CA LYS A 740 -54.13 -2.12 2.96
C LYS A 740 -53.87 -3.49 3.60
N PRO A 741 -54.90 -4.33 3.78
CA PRO A 741 -54.75 -5.65 4.42
C PRO A 741 -53.75 -6.59 3.74
N SER A 742 -53.41 -6.34 2.47
CA SER A 742 -52.41 -7.09 1.69
C SER A 742 -51.04 -6.41 1.64
N ALA A 743 -50.79 -5.37 2.44
CA ALA A 743 -49.52 -4.65 2.47
C ALA A 743 -48.38 -5.59 2.86
N ILE A 744 -47.42 -5.77 1.95
CA ILE A 744 -46.24 -6.60 2.19
C ILE A 744 -45.18 -5.76 2.91
N TYR A 745 -44.64 -6.31 4.00
CA TYR A 745 -43.48 -5.79 4.70
C TYR A 745 -42.25 -6.65 4.41
N LEU A 746 -41.23 -6.03 3.83
CA LEU A 746 -39.93 -6.64 3.59
C LEU A 746 -38.90 -6.06 4.56
N ASP A 747 -38.31 -6.92 5.38
CA ASP A 747 -37.23 -6.55 6.28
C ASP A 747 -35.85 -6.85 5.65
N LEU A 748 -35.16 -5.78 5.25
CA LEU A 748 -33.83 -5.77 4.68
C LEU A 748 -32.75 -5.29 5.66
N ASP A 749 -33.02 -5.19 6.97
CA ASP A 749 -32.05 -4.70 7.96
C ASP A 749 -30.70 -5.46 7.96
N LEU A 750 -29.79 -4.96 7.14
CA LEU A 750 -28.39 -5.33 7.06
C LEU A 750 -27.61 -4.34 7.92
N SER A 751 -28.06 -4.10 9.15
CA SER A 751 -27.19 -3.46 10.11
C SER A 751 -25.92 -4.28 10.23
N ALA A 752 -24.87 -3.69 10.77
CA ALA A 752 -23.66 -4.44 11.05
C ALA A 752 -23.95 -5.74 11.85
N MET A 753 -25.17 -5.94 12.39
CA MET A 753 -25.82 -7.08 13.06
C MET A 753 -26.15 -8.27 12.15
N PRO A 754 -26.01 -9.52 12.62
CA PRO A 754 -26.65 -10.65 11.97
C PRO A 754 -28.18 -10.54 12.01
N LYS A 755 -28.87 -10.83 10.90
CA LYS A 755 -30.32 -10.96 10.89
C LYS A 755 -30.80 -12.18 11.66
N VAL A 756 -30.95 -12.00 12.96
CA VAL A 756 -31.67 -12.94 13.83
C VAL A 756 -33.18 -12.65 13.88
N GLY A 757 -33.67 -11.68 13.09
CA GLY A 757 -35.09 -11.39 12.91
C GLY A 757 -35.75 -10.62 14.06
N ASN A 758 -34.98 -9.92 14.88
CA ASN A 758 -35.44 -9.07 15.98
C ASN A 758 -36.46 -8.01 15.52
N ASP A 759 -36.17 -7.24 14.47
CA ASP A 759 -37.03 -6.14 14.01
C ASP A 759 -38.35 -6.62 13.38
N ILE A 760 -38.30 -7.63 12.50
CA ILE A 760 -39.53 -8.26 11.96
C ILE A 760 -40.37 -8.93 13.04
N ARG A 761 -39.77 -9.57 14.05
CA ARG A 761 -40.49 -10.15 15.20
C ARG A 761 -41.13 -9.07 16.05
N LYS A 762 -40.45 -7.92 16.23
CA LYS A 762 -41.01 -6.77 16.92
C LYS A 762 -42.23 -6.19 16.18
N ALA A 763 -42.13 -6.01 14.86
CA ALA A 763 -43.28 -5.59 14.05
C ALA A 763 -44.46 -6.56 14.15
N VAL A 764 -44.23 -7.88 14.08
CA VAL A 764 -45.27 -8.90 14.25
C VAL A 764 -45.86 -8.88 15.66
N SER A 765 -45.01 -8.78 16.69
CA SER A 765 -45.44 -8.67 18.09
C SER A 765 -46.29 -7.43 18.36
N ASP A 766 -46.08 -6.35 17.60
CA ASP A 766 -46.82 -5.09 17.70
C ASP A 766 -48.05 -5.05 16.77
N GLY A 767 -48.35 -6.15 16.06
CA GLY A 767 -49.60 -6.33 15.33
C GLY A 767 -49.50 -6.31 13.80
N TYR A 768 -48.30 -6.33 13.22
CA TYR A 768 -48.16 -6.53 11.77
C TYR A 768 -48.52 -7.99 11.38
N PRO A 769 -49.38 -8.23 10.38
CA PRO A 769 -49.78 -9.59 9.99
C PRO A 769 -48.59 -10.43 9.52
N ILE A 770 -48.34 -11.55 10.20
CA ILE A 770 -47.18 -12.41 9.96
C ILE A 770 -47.15 -12.98 8.54
N GLU A 771 -48.32 -13.24 7.94
CA GLU A 771 -48.49 -13.73 6.58
C GLU A 771 -48.13 -12.70 5.48
N ASN A 772 -47.94 -11.45 5.88
CA ASN A 772 -47.55 -10.35 5.00
C ASN A 772 -46.07 -9.94 5.18
N CYS A 773 -45.35 -10.62 6.07
CA CYS A 773 -43.95 -10.35 6.38
C CYS A 773 -43.03 -11.24 5.53
N ILE A 774 -41.88 -10.70 5.12
CA ILE A 774 -40.82 -11.45 4.45
C ILE A 774 -39.46 -10.86 4.84
N ALA A 775 -38.45 -11.72 5.01
CA ALA A 775 -37.08 -11.31 5.32
C ALA A 775 -36.11 -11.80 4.22
N SER A 776 -35.01 -11.08 4.02
CA SER A 776 -33.97 -11.50 3.06
C SER A 776 -32.59 -11.00 3.48
N ASP A 777 -31.59 -11.88 3.51
CA ASP A 777 -30.18 -11.55 3.82
C ASP A 777 -29.24 -12.43 3.00
N ILE A 778 -27.94 -12.14 3.00
CA ILE A 778 -26.95 -12.99 2.33
C ILE A 778 -26.68 -14.30 3.10
N LYS A 779 -26.88 -14.32 4.43
CA LYS A 779 -26.61 -15.48 5.30
C LYS A 779 -27.87 -16.03 5.95
N LYS A 780 -28.28 -17.24 5.53
CA LYS A 780 -29.43 -17.96 6.09
C LYS A 780 -29.18 -18.43 7.53
N GLU A 781 -27.93 -18.68 7.87
CA GLU A 781 -27.48 -19.18 9.16
C GLU A 781 -27.90 -18.24 10.30
N PHE A 782 -27.91 -16.92 10.06
CA PHE A 782 -28.37 -15.95 11.04
C PHE A 782 -29.88 -15.99 11.27
N TRP A 783 -30.66 -16.23 10.21
CA TRP A 783 -32.10 -16.42 10.34
C TRP A 783 -32.42 -17.65 11.18
N ASP A 784 -31.71 -18.74 10.94
CA ASP A 784 -31.84 -19.99 11.71
C ASP A 784 -31.43 -19.78 13.18
N LEU A 785 -30.42 -18.97 13.45
CA LEU A 785 -30.06 -18.53 14.81
C LEU A 785 -31.13 -17.64 15.47
N GLY A 786 -31.92 -16.91 14.68
CA GLY A 786 -33.08 -16.18 15.18
C GLY A 786 -34.14 -17.08 15.80
N HIS A 787 -34.39 -18.25 15.20
CA HIS A 787 -35.27 -19.26 15.78
C HIS A 787 -34.72 -19.77 17.13
N LYS A 788 -33.40 -19.98 17.22
CA LYS A 788 -32.75 -20.27 18.51
C LYS A 788 -32.91 -19.12 19.50
N LEU A 789 -32.54 -17.89 19.13
CA LEU A 789 -32.61 -16.71 20.02
C LEU A 789 -33.98 -16.54 20.65
N PHE A 790 -35.05 -16.63 19.86
CA PHE A 790 -36.42 -16.42 20.32
C PHE A 790 -37.18 -17.71 20.63
N ARG A 791 -36.47 -18.84 20.77
CA ARG A 791 -37.03 -20.17 21.08
C ARG A 791 -38.28 -20.50 20.24
N SER A 792 -38.22 -20.14 18.96
CA SER A 792 -39.30 -20.33 17.99
C SER A 792 -38.90 -21.37 16.95
N THR A 793 -39.85 -21.82 16.15
CA THR A 793 -39.60 -22.71 15.01
C THR A 793 -40.21 -22.10 13.74
N PRO A 794 -39.89 -22.60 12.53
CA PRO A 794 -40.56 -22.18 11.31
C PRO A 794 -42.09 -22.36 11.36
N GLU A 795 -42.61 -23.24 12.22
CA GLU A 795 -44.04 -23.43 12.43
C GLU A 795 -44.64 -22.38 13.38
N THR A 796 -43.91 -21.96 14.43
CA THR A 796 -44.40 -20.94 15.38
C THR A 796 -44.14 -19.51 14.90
N PHE A 797 -43.19 -19.31 13.99
CA PHE A 797 -42.90 -18.04 13.33
C PHE A 797 -42.69 -18.23 11.81
N PRO A 798 -43.76 -18.45 11.04
CA PRO A 798 -43.72 -18.82 9.61
C PRO A 798 -43.45 -17.65 8.64
N VAL A 799 -42.55 -16.74 9.00
CA VAL A 799 -42.10 -15.68 8.08
C VAL A 799 -41.12 -16.27 7.07
N PRO A 800 -41.36 -16.15 5.74
CA PRO A 800 -40.42 -16.61 4.73
C PRO A 800 -39.10 -15.84 4.77
N PHE A 801 -38.00 -16.57 4.60
CA PHE A 801 -36.66 -16.00 4.47
C PHE A 801 -36.06 -16.35 3.10
N VAL A 802 -35.68 -15.34 2.33
CA VAL A 802 -35.10 -15.52 0.99
C VAL A 802 -33.61 -15.15 1.03
N PRO A 803 -32.68 -16.11 1.02
CA PRO A 803 -31.26 -15.79 0.99
C PRO A 803 -30.85 -15.21 -0.36
N GLY A 804 -30.10 -14.12 -0.38
CA GLY A 804 -29.54 -13.58 -1.63
C GLY A 804 -28.81 -12.25 -1.46
N ASP A 805 -27.94 -11.97 -2.43
CA ASP A 805 -27.20 -10.71 -2.53
C ASP A 805 -28.05 -9.69 -3.31
N ILE A 806 -28.20 -8.47 -2.78
CA ILE A 806 -28.96 -7.39 -3.43
C ILE A 806 -28.34 -6.96 -4.78
N PHE A 807 -27.04 -7.23 -4.98
CA PHE A 807 -26.35 -6.94 -6.24
C PHE A 807 -26.40 -8.10 -7.24
N ASP A 808 -26.88 -9.27 -6.84
CA ASP A 808 -27.13 -10.37 -7.77
C ASP A 808 -28.41 -10.09 -8.57
N THR A 809 -28.26 -9.93 -9.87
CA THR A 809 -29.36 -9.67 -10.79
C THR A 809 -30.33 -10.85 -10.92
N ASN A 810 -29.94 -12.05 -10.48
CA ASN A 810 -30.85 -13.19 -10.34
C ASN A 810 -31.71 -13.11 -9.08
N HIS A 811 -31.23 -12.39 -8.05
CA HIS A 811 -31.98 -12.16 -6.82
C HIS A 811 -32.98 -11.00 -6.99
N ILE A 812 -32.53 -9.87 -7.54
CA ILE A 812 -33.36 -8.73 -7.94
C ILE A 812 -32.99 -8.31 -9.37
N ALA A 813 -33.88 -8.56 -10.33
CA ALA A 813 -33.68 -8.13 -11.70
C ALA A 813 -33.65 -6.58 -11.81
N PRO A 814 -32.77 -5.98 -12.64
CA PRO A 814 -32.67 -4.53 -12.77
C PRO A 814 -33.85 -3.96 -13.55
N VAL A 815 -34.84 -3.41 -12.84
CA VAL A 815 -36.04 -2.78 -13.41
C VAL A 815 -36.23 -1.38 -12.81
N SER A 816 -36.72 -0.44 -13.61
CA SER A 816 -37.07 0.91 -13.14
C SER A 816 -38.21 0.86 -12.10
N PRO A 817 -38.35 1.89 -11.23
CA PRO A 817 -39.46 1.96 -10.30
C PRO A 817 -40.81 1.91 -11.01
N PHE A 818 -41.80 1.27 -10.38
CA PHE A 818 -43.14 1.15 -10.92
C PHE A 818 -43.93 2.44 -10.66
N TYR A 819 -44.74 2.88 -11.62
CA TYR A 819 -45.60 4.09 -11.51
C TYR A 819 -47.09 3.77 -11.57
N SER A 820 -47.41 2.51 -11.79
CA SER A 820 -48.76 1.96 -11.80
C SER A 820 -48.71 0.54 -11.26
N THR A 821 -49.81 0.09 -10.66
CA THR A 821 -49.89 -1.23 -10.03
C THR A 821 -49.48 -2.31 -11.05
N PRO A 822 -48.54 -3.21 -10.71
CA PRO A 822 -48.12 -4.28 -11.61
C PRO A 822 -49.30 -5.16 -12.06
N LEU A 823 -49.31 -5.57 -13.34
CA LEU A 823 -50.34 -6.47 -13.90
C LEU A 823 -50.24 -7.91 -13.36
N THR A 824 -49.11 -8.25 -12.76
CA THR A 824 -48.86 -9.55 -12.13
C THR A 824 -49.66 -9.68 -10.83
N SER A 825 -50.22 -10.85 -10.55
CA SER A 825 -50.87 -11.13 -9.26
C SER A 825 -49.90 -11.07 -8.09
N ARG A 826 -50.42 -10.80 -6.88
CA ARG A 826 -49.65 -10.84 -5.63
C ARG A 826 -48.88 -12.16 -5.53
N PRO A 827 -47.55 -12.14 -5.37
CA PRO A 827 -46.75 -13.35 -5.22
C PRO A 827 -47.04 -14.06 -3.89
N THR A 828 -46.99 -15.39 -3.91
CA THR A 828 -47.06 -16.22 -2.69
C THR A 828 -45.71 -16.15 -1.97
N LEU A 829 -45.65 -15.51 -0.80
CA LEU A 829 -44.38 -15.22 -0.13
C LEU A 829 -43.60 -16.48 0.27
N SER A 830 -44.28 -17.56 0.66
CA SER A 830 -43.64 -18.79 1.14
C SER A 830 -42.94 -19.62 0.06
N THR A 831 -43.19 -19.35 -1.22
CA THR A 831 -42.60 -20.09 -2.35
C THR A 831 -41.47 -19.34 -3.05
N LEU A 832 -41.10 -18.15 -2.55
CA LEU A 832 -40.09 -17.30 -3.17
C LEU A 832 -38.67 -17.82 -2.93
N THR A 833 -37.89 -17.89 -4.00
CA THR A 833 -36.44 -18.18 -3.98
C THR A 833 -35.58 -16.98 -4.36
N SER A 834 -36.21 -15.88 -4.80
CA SER A 834 -35.60 -14.58 -5.12
C SER A 834 -36.61 -13.46 -4.80
N LEU A 835 -36.14 -12.21 -4.74
CA LEU A 835 -37.00 -11.05 -4.51
C LEU A 835 -37.59 -10.45 -5.79
N THR A 836 -37.11 -10.84 -6.97
CA THR A 836 -37.62 -10.38 -8.28
C THR A 836 -39.16 -10.45 -8.41
N PRO A 837 -39.85 -11.52 -7.97
CA PRO A 837 -41.32 -11.58 -8.06
C PRO A 837 -42.05 -10.52 -7.21
N LEU A 838 -41.37 -9.86 -6.26
CA LEU A 838 -41.93 -8.79 -5.43
C LEU A 838 -41.90 -7.40 -6.08
N GLN A 839 -41.36 -7.28 -7.30
CA GLN A 839 -41.24 -6.01 -8.03
C GLN A 839 -42.57 -5.26 -8.12
N GLY A 840 -42.61 -4.05 -7.55
CA GLY A 840 -43.80 -3.20 -7.47
C GLY A 840 -44.90 -3.66 -6.51
N HIS A 841 -44.67 -4.68 -5.66
CA HIS A 841 -45.68 -5.21 -4.72
C HIS A 841 -45.39 -4.89 -3.25
N VAL A 842 -44.17 -4.46 -2.91
CA VAL A 842 -43.77 -4.26 -1.52
C VAL A 842 -44.26 -2.91 -1.01
N SER A 843 -45.10 -2.91 0.02
CA SER A 843 -45.65 -1.68 0.59
C SER A 843 -44.66 -0.99 1.51
N THR A 844 -43.88 -1.77 2.28
CA THR A 844 -42.91 -1.21 3.22
C THR A 844 -41.61 -1.97 3.17
N ILE A 845 -40.50 -1.27 3.00
CA ILE A 845 -39.13 -1.83 3.02
C ILE A 845 -38.37 -1.18 4.16
N HIS A 846 -37.89 -1.98 5.10
CA HIS A 846 -37.02 -1.52 6.18
C HIS A 846 -35.56 -1.87 5.85
N SER A 847 -34.64 -0.91 5.90
CA SER A 847 -33.21 -1.14 5.67
C SER A 847 -32.35 -0.21 6.52
N SER A 848 -32.11 -0.60 7.77
CA SER A 848 -31.22 0.14 8.67
C SER A 848 -29.77 -0.35 8.58
N SER A 849 -28.84 0.58 8.73
CA SER A 849 -27.39 0.39 8.71
C SER A 849 -26.89 -0.44 7.51
N PHE A 850 -27.59 -0.35 6.38
CA PHE A 850 -27.31 -1.10 5.15
C PHE A 850 -26.46 -0.30 4.15
N PHE A 851 -26.89 0.91 3.81
CA PHE A 851 -26.24 1.70 2.75
C PHE A 851 -24.81 2.13 3.07
N HIS A 852 -24.47 2.31 4.35
CA HIS A 852 -23.10 2.62 4.77
C HIS A 852 -22.10 1.49 4.51
N LEU A 853 -22.56 0.31 4.08
CA LEU A 853 -21.72 -0.82 3.68
C LEU A 853 -21.15 -0.68 2.27
N PHE A 854 -21.52 0.36 1.51
CA PHE A 854 -21.21 0.48 0.10
C PHE A 854 -20.62 1.84 -0.24
N ASP A 855 -19.81 1.91 -1.29
CA ASP A 855 -19.45 3.19 -1.89
C ASP A 855 -20.64 3.81 -2.64
N ARG A 856 -20.46 5.03 -3.15
CA ARG A 856 -21.54 5.76 -3.80
C ARG A 856 -22.16 5.06 -5.01
N GLU A 857 -21.35 4.36 -5.82
CA GLU A 857 -21.87 3.67 -7.00
C GLU A 857 -22.76 2.50 -6.59
N TYR A 858 -22.31 1.69 -5.63
CA TYR A 858 -23.07 0.57 -5.09
C TYR A 858 -24.28 1.01 -4.25
N GLN A 859 -24.21 2.15 -3.55
CA GLN A 859 -25.38 2.75 -2.89
C GLN A 859 -26.49 3.09 -3.89
N VAL A 860 -26.14 3.63 -5.06
CA VAL A 860 -27.10 3.92 -6.13
C VAL A 860 -27.71 2.64 -6.70
N VAL A 861 -26.91 1.59 -6.90
CA VAL A 861 -27.39 0.28 -7.40
C VAL A 861 -28.37 -0.34 -6.39
N ALA A 862 -28.01 -0.38 -5.10
CA ALA A 862 -28.87 -0.87 -4.05
C ALA A 862 -30.18 -0.08 -3.96
N ALA A 863 -30.12 1.26 -4.01
CA ALA A 863 -31.31 2.11 -3.98
C ALA A 863 -32.25 1.85 -5.16
N LYS A 864 -31.71 1.65 -6.37
CA LYS A 864 -32.49 1.27 -7.55
C LYS A 864 -33.16 -0.10 -7.38
N ALA A 865 -32.44 -1.09 -6.84
CA ALA A 865 -32.99 -2.41 -6.56
C ALA A 865 -34.17 -2.31 -5.58
N LEU A 866 -34.02 -1.57 -4.48
CA LEU A 866 -35.12 -1.36 -3.52
C LEU A 866 -36.30 -0.60 -4.12
N ALA A 867 -36.02 0.43 -4.91
CA ALA A 867 -37.06 1.20 -5.61
C ALA A 867 -37.86 0.35 -6.60
N SER A 868 -37.25 -0.68 -7.20
CA SER A 868 -37.94 -1.62 -8.10
C SER A 868 -38.94 -2.53 -7.37
N LEU A 869 -38.72 -2.80 -6.09
CA LEU A 869 -39.61 -3.61 -5.24
C LEU A 869 -40.78 -2.79 -4.69
N LEU A 870 -40.59 -1.48 -4.52
CA LEU A 870 -41.55 -0.60 -3.88
C LEU A 870 -42.84 -0.44 -4.70
N SER A 871 -43.97 -0.67 -4.04
CA SER A 871 -45.31 -0.43 -4.56
C SER A 871 -45.50 1.04 -4.96
N PRO A 872 -46.18 1.33 -6.09
CA PRO A 872 -46.50 2.68 -6.52
C PRO A 872 -47.59 3.34 -5.66
N ASP A 873 -48.33 2.56 -4.86
CA ASP A 873 -49.45 3.06 -4.08
C ASP A 873 -49.03 4.14 -3.06
N PRO A 874 -49.82 5.22 -2.89
CA PRO A 874 -49.55 6.28 -1.93
C PRO A 874 -49.36 5.73 -0.51
N GLY A 875 -48.34 6.26 0.19
CA GLY A 875 -47.96 5.81 1.52
C GLY A 875 -47.01 4.61 1.57
N SER A 876 -46.75 3.93 0.44
CA SER A 876 -45.68 2.92 0.36
C SER A 876 -44.32 3.57 0.64
N MET A 877 -43.45 2.94 1.43
CA MET A 877 -42.22 3.58 1.90
C MET A 877 -41.01 2.67 2.04
N ILE A 878 -39.81 3.26 1.85
CA ILE A 878 -38.50 2.69 2.18
C ILE A 878 -37.90 3.53 3.29
N PHE A 879 -37.49 2.92 4.40
CA PHE A 879 -36.97 3.69 5.54
C PHE A 879 -35.88 2.96 6.32
N GLY A 880 -35.08 3.72 7.06
CA GLY A 880 -34.04 3.20 7.93
C GLY A 880 -33.18 4.29 8.54
N GLU A 881 -32.09 3.89 9.19
CA GLU A 881 -31.06 4.79 9.70
C GLU A 881 -29.65 4.35 9.27
N HIS A 882 -28.68 5.24 9.14
CA HIS A 882 -27.26 4.85 9.08
C HIS A 882 -26.33 6.00 9.50
N THR A 883 -25.09 5.67 9.82
CA THR A 883 -24.05 6.67 10.12
C THR A 883 -23.55 7.31 8.84
N THR A 884 -23.49 8.64 8.82
CA THR A 884 -23.01 9.46 7.69
C THR A 884 -22.30 10.72 8.20
N LEU A 885 -21.97 11.64 7.28
CA LEU A 885 -21.43 12.97 7.54
C LEU A 885 -22.52 14.04 7.33
N PRO A 886 -22.42 15.22 7.98
CA PRO A 886 -23.35 16.34 7.74
C PRO A 886 -23.37 16.81 6.29
N GLU A 887 -22.24 16.70 5.59
CA GLU A 887 -22.08 16.96 4.15
C GLU A 887 -21.41 15.74 3.51
N SER A 888 -21.77 15.43 2.27
CA SER A 888 -21.20 14.27 1.58
C SER A 888 -19.68 14.37 1.46
N GLY A 889 -18.99 13.26 1.67
CA GLY A 889 -17.54 13.22 1.56
C GLY A 889 -16.94 11.91 2.02
N ASP A 890 -15.63 11.83 1.92
CA ASP A 890 -14.86 10.65 2.27
C ASP A 890 -14.83 10.46 3.80
N CYS A 891 -15.30 9.31 4.25
CA CYS A 891 -15.31 8.87 5.63
C CYS A 891 -14.49 7.57 5.75
N PHE A 892 -13.48 7.57 6.62
CA PHE A 892 -12.64 6.39 6.81
C PHE A 892 -13.35 5.35 7.67
N ASN A 893 -13.75 4.20 7.12
CA ASN A 893 -14.30 3.11 7.90
C ASN A 893 -13.18 2.34 8.60
N SER A 894 -12.96 2.62 9.89
CA SER A 894 -11.95 1.97 10.72
C SER A 894 -12.07 0.44 10.77
N PHE A 895 -13.28 -0.11 10.61
CA PHE A 895 -13.52 -1.55 10.63
C PHE A 895 -13.15 -2.25 9.33
N ARG A 896 -13.34 -1.57 8.19
CA ARG A 896 -12.97 -2.09 6.87
C ARG A 896 -11.58 -1.64 6.42
N GLN A 897 -10.92 -0.80 7.21
CA GLN A 897 -9.67 -0.12 6.84
C GLN A 897 -9.73 0.50 5.45
N THR A 898 -10.90 1.03 5.08
CA THR A 898 -11.16 1.58 3.75
C THR A 898 -11.85 2.93 3.87
N THR A 899 -11.54 3.83 2.94
CA THR A 899 -12.26 5.10 2.79
C THR A 899 -13.53 4.83 1.99
N MET A 900 -14.68 5.22 2.54
CA MET A 900 -15.97 5.12 1.87
C MET A 900 -16.51 6.54 1.63
N GLU A 901 -17.24 6.75 0.55
CA GLU A 901 -17.95 8.01 0.34
C GLU A 901 -19.28 7.96 1.12
N CYS A 902 -19.37 8.75 2.19
CA CYS A 902 -20.58 8.93 2.97
C CYS A 902 -21.50 9.95 2.26
N ILE A 903 -22.72 9.57 1.90
CA ILE A 903 -23.71 10.49 1.31
C ILE A 903 -24.42 11.25 2.43
N GLY A 904 -24.25 12.57 2.47
CA GLY A 904 -24.91 13.44 3.43
C GLY A 904 -26.41 13.66 3.09
N PRO A 905 -27.20 14.21 4.01
CA PRO A 905 -28.67 14.33 3.86
C PRO A 905 -29.14 15.02 2.58
N SER A 906 -28.46 16.10 2.17
CA SER A 906 -28.84 16.83 0.95
C SER A 906 -28.64 16.00 -0.31
N ASP A 907 -27.54 15.24 -0.41
CA ASP A 907 -27.30 14.38 -1.57
C ASP A 907 -28.08 13.07 -1.49
N TRP A 908 -28.47 12.64 -0.29
CA TRP A 908 -29.39 11.52 -0.07
C TRP A 908 -30.75 11.82 -0.69
N GLU A 909 -31.30 13.00 -0.43
CA GLU A 909 -32.53 13.48 -1.04
C GLU A 909 -32.43 13.53 -2.57
N LYS A 910 -31.32 14.08 -3.10
CA LYS A 910 -31.08 14.13 -4.56
C LYS A 910 -30.97 12.75 -5.19
N LEU A 911 -30.35 11.79 -4.50
CA LEU A 911 -30.21 10.41 -4.97
C LEU A 911 -31.58 9.79 -5.19
N TRP A 912 -32.46 9.82 -4.19
CA TRP A 912 -33.78 9.22 -4.29
C TRP A 912 -34.67 9.95 -5.29
N LYS A 913 -34.64 11.29 -5.32
CA LYS A 913 -35.34 12.08 -6.34
C LYS A 913 -34.78 11.87 -7.76
N GLY A 914 -33.54 11.42 -7.90
CA GLY A 914 -32.96 11.04 -9.19
C GLY A 914 -33.38 9.65 -9.66
N ILE A 915 -33.78 8.76 -8.73
CA ILE A 915 -34.27 7.41 -9.03
C ILE A 915 -35.74 7.43 -9.43
N PHE A 916 -36.57 8.22 -8.74
CA PHE A 916 -37.99 8.39 -9.04
C PHE A 916 -38.22 9.63 -9.91
N SER A 917 -38.78 9.48 -11.11
CA SER A 917 -39.10 10.59 -12.00
C SER A 917 -40.35 11.34 -11.50
N GLY A 918 -40.27 12.67 -11.35
CA GLY A 918 -41.47 13.52 -11.40
C GLY A 918 -42.14 13.94 -10.07
N GLY A 919 -41.42 14.03 -8.95
CA GLY A 919 -41.98 14.64 -7.72
C GLY A 919 -43.04 13.81 -6.98
N GLU A 920 -43.11 12.51 -7.28
CA GLU A 920 -44.08 11.56 -6.72
C GLU A 920 -43.64 10.88 -5.43
N ILE A 921 -42.52 11.33 -4.88
CA ILE A 921 -41.99 10.87 -3.61
C ILE A 921 -41.65 12.03 -2.70
N GLU A 922 -41.83 11.79 -1.40
CA GLU A 922 -41.31 12.61 -0.32
C GLU A 922 -40.10 11.91 0.30
N VAL A 923 -39.02 12.66 0.52
CA VAL A 923 -37.82 12.16 1.21
C VAL A 923 -37.66 12.96 2.50
N GLU A 924 -37.84 12.30 3.63
CA GLU A 924 -37.64 12.88 4.95
C GLU A 924 -36.30 12.42 5.49
N THR A 925 -35.49 13.34 6.02
CA THR A 925 -34.21 13.01 6.69
C THR A 925 -34.10 13.75 8.01
N THR A 926 -33.75 13.04 9.09
CA THR A 926 -33.49 13.63 10.41
C THR A 926 -32.07 13.27 10.84
N VAL A 927 -31.26 14.27 11.19
CA VAL A 927 -29.86 14.08 11.61
C VAL A 927 -29.72 14.26 13.11
N ARG A 928 -29.07 13.31 13.76
CA ARG A 928 -28.75 13.35 15.20
C ARG A 928 -27.23 13.28 15.39
N ARG A 929 -26.68 14.13 16.26
CA ARG A 929 -25.25 14.07 16.64
C ARG A 929 -25.01 12.89 17.58
N LEU A 930 -23.92 12.16 17.37
CA LEU A 930 -23.45 11.10 18.26
C LEU A 930 -23.13 11.72 19.64
N GLY A 931 -23.94 11.39 20.66
CA GLY A 931 -23.65 11.76 22.05
C GLY A 931 -24.81 12.15 22.97
N MET A 932 -26.09 12.04 22.60
CA MET A 932 -27.19 12.49 23.50
C MET A 932 -28.25 11.48 23.96
N ASP A 933 -28.35 10.25 23.45
CA ASP A 933 -29.38 9.32 23.95
C ASP A 933 -28.81 7.98 24.44
N LYS A 934 -29.21 7.61 25.67
CA LYS A 934 -28.76 6.44 26.45
C LYS A 934 -29.16 5.07 25.85
N GLY A 935 -29.72 5.03 24.64
CA GLY A 935 -30.22 3.80 24.01
C GLY A 935 -29.48 3.31 22.77
N MET A 936 -28.86 4.19 21.99
CA MET A 936 -28.31 3.86 20.65
C MET A 936 -26.78 3.68 20.63
N GLY A 937 -26.09 3.84 21.77
CA GLY A 937 -24.63 3.97 21.85
C GLY A 937 -23.81 2.67 21.92
N ARG A 938 -24.40 1.47 21.78
CA ARG A 938 -23.68 0.20 22.02
C ARG A 938 -22.73 -0.26 20.92
N CYS A 939 -22.64 0.44 19.78
CA CYS A 939 -21.76 0.06 18.66
C CYS A 939 -20.70 1.09 18.26
N GLN A 940 -20.57 2.24 18.94
CA GLN A 940 -19.73 3.33 18.42
C GLN A 940 -18.99 4.07 19.53
N ASN A 941 -17.92 3.46 20.03
CA ASN A 941 -16.80 4.21 20.59
C ASN A 941 -15.87 4.59 19.43
N ILE A 942 -16.16 5.70 18.76
CA ILE A 942 -15.23 6.34 17.82
C ILE A 942 -15.16 7.82 18.18
N GLU A 943 -13.98 8.25 18.63
CA GLU A 943 -13.62 9.65 18.94
C GLU A 943 -13.46 10.51 17.66
N ASP A 944 -14.32 10.35 16.65
CA ASP A 944 -14.39 11.23 15.48
C ASP A 944 -15.60 12.17 15.64
N GLY A 945 -15.36 13.38 16.14
CA GLY A 945 -16.39 14.39 16.41
C GLY A 945 -17.18 14.92 15.20
N ASN A 946 -17.07 14.30 14.01
CA ASN A 946 -17.70 14.73 12.76
C ASN A 946 -18.78 13.78 12.21
N ARG A 947 -19.00 12.60 12.80
CA ARG A 947 -20.05 11.66 12.33
C ARG A 947 -21.41 11.97 12.92
N VAL A 948 -22.45 11.72 12.14
CA VAL A 948 -23.85 11.87 12.55
C VAL A 948 -24.65 10.61 12.18
N THR A 949 -25.72 10.34 12.91
CA THR A 949 -26.71 9.33 12.51
C THR A 949 -27.80 10.03 11.72
N MET A 950 -28.07 9.57 10.51
CA MET A 950 -29.17 10.04 9.68
C MET A 950 -30.26 8.98 9.65
N GLU A 951 -31.43 9.34 10.17
CA GLU A 951 -32.69 8.65 9.98
C GLU A 951 -33.33 9.17 8.69
N TRP A 952 -33.90 8.28 7.87
CA TRP A 952 -34.45 8.66 6.57
C TRP A 952 -35.67 7.80 6.17
N CYS A 953 -36.57 8.40 5.40
CA CYS A 953 -37.77 7.77 4.85
C CYS A 953 -38.02 8.29 3.43
N VAL A 954 -38.31 7.38 2.50
CA VAL A 954 -38.71 7.67 1.11
C VAL A 954 -40.12 7.15 0.94
N ARG A 955 -41.09 8.04 0.76
CA ARG A 955 -42.52 7.73 0.77
C ARG A 955 -43.16 8.10 -0.57
N ARG A 956 -44.01 7.23 -1.11
CA ARG A 956 -44.90 7.54 -2.25
C ARG A 956 -45.98 8.54 -1.85
N LEU A 957 -46.16 9.58 -2.65
CA LEU A 957 -47.18 10.62 -2.47
C LEU A 957 -48.55 10.21 -3.02
#